data_AF-A0A5C5YWW5-F1
#
_entry.id   AF-A0A5C5YWW5-F1
#
_cell.length_a   1.000
_cell.length_b   1.000
_cell.length_c   1.000
_cell.angle_alpha   90.00
_cell.angle_beta   90.00
_cell.angle_gamma   90.00
#
_symmetry.space_group_name_H-M   'P 1'
#
loop_
_entity.id
_entity.type
_entity.pdbx_description
1 polymer ?
#
loop_
_entity_poly.entity_id
_entity_poly.type
_entity_poly.pdbx_seq_one_letter_code
_entity_poly.pdbx_strand_id
1 'polypeptide(L)'
;MAKHKHHDRRRRQRNQLRLTLAAMVLTTGATLGCSTLDRFRNSGGPPEPPTLEEVQMSQAEGRVASEPSTALLQLAGYRNSEASSTGQSDLALVASDNLLELPNMADSDREEKTAAKALNLRPSLPPSQPSPDLDRPPEELGLPNTFSLPTERDLEQAFAKGQSDVSTVPAESTQPTESAHPVNPSVLPSRPISQTEMLQLALQNSPVLRPLGLRILETPGSATTVYDQAIAASDPFFGPQAALSEFDSVLSAGLTTQNNDRVYNNATLGGNVQELTQDYANMNARIQKRSQNGAVWDLTTEKLYDANNRDGNIFPSYWETQMVAGVRQPLLRGAGREFNLIAGPNAQPGFNFSNGILIARLNNRISDVDFEVAVRSFIRDLYAVYWDLKRQHRNYQSVVAARDMSYQTWQSVLAKSEAKISGGEANKEAQARAKYYRYCRETEMALGGGNGQTGLLTTERRLREMTGLATDEQVLLKPIDDDVSAEFTFDLDTTLSRAMMHRAELKRQSIKVQQQEMKLIAAKNFLLPQLDLIGRYRLRGFGDDLTGDGTRFSSAYKDFFSLDHQEIEFGVEMGVVAGRRQAHAAVRNAMLQVNKERSILAEQQSALRFEVTNAITEVESAYDAMDFSRLQAEAAEDRLESSEVLFESDKIQIEFLLDAQEELLQAELSYAADLSRYAVSLISLSNDSGTLLKDVGVNVHQECDRTHVVLNGQ
;
A
#
# COMPACT_ATOMS: atom_id res chain seq x y z
N MET A 1 34.98 -29.72 -70.95
CA MET A 1 34.89 -29.55 -69.48
C MET A 1 36.29 -29.42 -68.88
N ALA A 2 36.76 -28.19 -68.58
CA ALA A 2 37.90 -27.89 -67.69
C ALA A 2 38.15 -26.38 -67.54
N LYS A 3 37.74 -25.53 -68.50
CA LYS A 3 37.99 -24.07 -68.46
C LYS A 3 36.89 -23.20 -67.83
N HIS A 4 35.71 -23.74 -67.52
CA HIS A 4 34.61 -22.96 -66.92
C HIS A 4 34.55 -23.00 -65.38
N LYS A 5 35.24 -23.95 -64.72
CA LYS A 5 35.24 -24.06 -63.25
C LYS A 5 36.24 -23.15 -62.53
N HIS A 6 37.17 -22.51 -63.25
CA HIS A 6 38.20 -21.66 -62.65
C HIS A 6 37.80 -20.19 -62.48
N HIS A 7 36.78 -19.71 -63.20
CA HIS A 7 36.37 -18.30 -63.14
C HIS A 7 35.40 -18.00 -61.97
N ASP A 8 34.55 -18.97 -61.59
CA ASP A 8 33.57 -18.81 -60.50
C ASP A 8 34.19 -18.89 -59.10
N ARG A 9 35.23 -19.72 -58.91
CA ARG A 9 35.93 -19.79 -57.61
C ARG A 9 36.68 -18.50 -57.27
N ARG A 10 37.18 -17.76 -58.28
CA ARG A 10 37.86 -16.46 -58.07
C ARG A 10 36.89 -15.29 -57.80
N ARG A 11 35.63 -15.36 -58.25
CA ARG A 11 34.59 -14.36 -57.91
C ARG A 11 34.04 -14.56 -56.50
N ARG A 12 33.80 -15.80 -56.06
CA ARG A 12 33.32 -16.07 -54.69
C ARG A 12 34.36 -15.76 -53.60
N GLN A 13 35.66 -15.99 -53.85
CA GLN A 13 36.72 -15.59 -52.90
C GLN A 13 36.91 -14.07 -52.81
N ARG A 14 36.69 -13.31 -53.89
CA ARG A 14 36.78 -11.82 -53.86
C ARG A 14 35.63 -11.15 -53.10
N ASN A 15 34.45 -11.75 -53.07
CA ASN A 15 33.31 -11.21 -52.30
C ASN A 15 33.39 -11.55 -50.80
N GLN A 16 33.93 -12.72 -50.43
CA GLN A 16 34.16 -13.05 -49.01
C GLN A 16 35.31 -12.25 -48.38
N LEU A 17 36.34 -11.89 -49.15
CA LEU A 17 37.45 -11.04 -48.68
C LEU A 17 37.08 -9.56 -48.54
N ARG A 18 36.01 -9.09 -49.20
CA ARG A 18 35.50 -7.71 -49.05
C ARG A 18 34.53 -7.58 -47.86
N LEU A 19 33.74 -8.61 -47.57
CA LEU A 19 32.87 -8.62 -46.39
C LEU A 19 33.64 -8.70 -45.07
N THR A 20 34.79 -9.39 -45.05
CA THR A 20 35.63 -9.50 -43.85
C THR A 20 36.50 -8.27 -43.61
N LEU A 21 36.80 -7.47 -44.65
CA LEU A 21 37.53 -6.20 -44.50
C LEU A 21 36.61 -5.04 -44.06
N ALA A 22 35.32 -5.07 -44.42
CA ALA A 22 34.33 -4.11 -43.94
C ALA A 22 33.98 -4.28 -42.45
N ALA A 23 34.13 -5.50 -41.90
CA ALA A 23 33.96 -5.77 -40.47
C ALA A 23 35.18 -5.33 -39.62
N MET A 24 36.33 -5.02 -40.24
CA MET A 24 37.57 -4.67 -39.52
C MET A 24 37.80 -3.16 -39.35
N VAL A 25 37.02 -2.30 -40.01
CA VAL A 25 37.10 -0.82 -39.87
C VAL A 25 36.27 -0.30 -38.67
N LEU A 26 35.59 -1.18 -37.94
CA LEU A 26 34.83 -0.85 -36.72
C LEU A 26 35.68 -0.78 -35.43
N THR A 27 37.02 -0.74 -35.50
CA THR A 27 37.88 -0.74 -34.29
C THR A 27 38.82 0.46 -34.11
N THR A 28 38.72 1.50 -34.94
CA THR A 28 39.52 2.73 -34.73
C THR A 28 38.61 3.96 -34.75
N GLY A 29 38.25 4.44 -33.56
CA GLY A 29 37.54 5.71 -33.44
C GLY A 29 36.78 6.01 -32.15
N ALA A 30 37.15 5.47 -30.99
CA ALA A 30 36.71 6.01 -29.69
C ALA A 30 37.55 5.47 -28.52
N THR A 31 38.84 5.80 -28.49
CA THR A 31 39.62 5.80 -27.24
C THR A 31 40.26 7.17 -27.09
N LEU A 32 39.57 8.07 -26.41
CA LEU A 32 40.21 9.16 -25.69
C LEU A 32 39.71 9.06 -24.25
N GLY A 33 40.52 8.36 -23.44
CA GLY A 33 40.56 8.65 -22.03
C GLY A 33 41.23 10.01 -21.84
N CYS A 34 40.61 10.88 -21.06
CA CYS A 34 41.31 11.97 -20.39
C CYS A 34 40.85 11.93 -18.94
N SER A 35 41.60 11.19 -18.13
CA SER A 35 41.65 11.35 -16.70
C SER A 35 42.65 12.46 -16.36
N THR A 36 42.41 13.12 -15.23
CA THR A 36 43.25 14.12 -14.54
C THR A 36 43.21 15.56 -15.07
N LEU A 37 42.33 16.35 -14.45
CA LEU A 37 42.69 17.69 -13.96
C LEU A 37 41.87 17.98 -12.70
N ASP A 38 42.49 17.60 -11.59
CA ASP A 38 42.13 17.97 -10.24
C ASP A 38 42.96 19.21 -9.85
N ARG A 39 42.38 20.11 -9.05
CA ARG A 39 42.90 21.40 -8.50
C ARG A 39 42.74 22.68 -9.34
N PHE A 40 41.74 23.49 -8.96
CA PHE A 40 41.83 24.84 -8.35
C PHE A 40 40.39 25.38 -8.18
N ARG A 41 39.74 25.18 -7.02
CA ARG A 41 39.67 26.01 -5.80
C ARG A 41 38.69 27.21 -5.88
N ASN A 42 37.63 27.10 -5.06
CA ASN A 42 36.80 28.11 -4.38
C ASN A 42 36.32 29.38 -5.13
N SER A 43 35.00 29.50 -5.28
CA SER A 43 34.20 30.57 -4.64
C SER A 43 32.73 30.49 -5.05
N GLY A 44 31.79 30.45 -4.09
CA GLY A 44 30.37 30.78 -4.30
C GLY A 44 29.39 29.69 -3.84
N GLY A 45 29.06 29.70 -2.55
CA GLY A 45 28.01 28.86 -1.97
C GLY A 45 26.58 29.31 -2.33
N PRO A 46 25.57 28.49 -2.04
CA PRO A 46 24.16 28.74 -2.36
C PRO A 46 23.54 29.78 -1.40
N PRO A 47 22.59 30.62 -1.84
CA PRO A 47 21.85 31.46 -0.92
C PRO A 47 20.73 30.65 -0.23
N GLU A 48 20.84 30.54 1.09
CA GLU A 48 19.78 30.14 2.01
C GLU A 48 18.63 31.19 2.09
N PRO A 49 17.45 30.79 2.59
CA PRO A 49 16.21 31.59 2.54
C PRO A 49 16.17 32.68 3.61
N PRO A 50 15.33 33.72 3.45
CA PRO A 50 15.16 34.75 4.48
C PRO A 50 14.35 34.23 5.67
N THR A 51 14.97 34.35 6.85
CA THR A 51 14.38 34.33 8.18
C THR A 51 13.38 35.47 8.37
N LEU A 52 12.20 35.17 8.92
CA LEU A 52 11.31 36.14 9.56
C LEU A 52 11.02 35.70 11.00
N GLU A 53 11.56 36.51 11.90
CA GLU A 53 11.09 36.93 13.23
C GLU A 53 10.35 35.93 14.14
N GLU A 54 11.06 35.63 15.23
CA GLU A 54 10.51 35.29 16.55
C GLU A 54 9.48 36.32 17.01
N VAL A 55 8.30 35.86 17.41
CA VAL A 55 7.52 36.50 18.47
C VAL A 55 7.59 35.58 19.68
N GLN A 56 8.44 35.97 20.62
CA GLN A 56 8.49 35.44 21.97
C GLN A 56 7.24 35.89 22.73
N MET A 57 6.50 34.96 23.33
CA MET A 57 5.71 35.21 24.54
C MET A 57 5.99 34.15 25.59
N SER A 58 6.91 34.52 26.49
CA SER A 58 6.76 34.50 27.95
C SER A 58 6.05 33.31 28.61
N GLN A 59 6.90 32.51 29.25
CA GLN A 59 6.73 31.68 30.45
C GLN A 59 5.57 32.02 31.40
N ALA A 60 5.01 30.97 32.00
CA ALA A 60 4.76 30.90 33.44
C ALA A 60 5.02 29.45 33.92
N GLU A 61 6.09 29.28 34.70
CA GLU A 61 6.47 28.05 35.38
C GLU A 61 5.57 27.78 36.59
N GLY A 62 5.21 26.52 36.79
CA GLY A 62 4.78 25.97 38.08
C GLY A 62 5.53 24.66 38.32
N ARG A 63 6.61 24.71 39.11
CA ARG A 63 7.37 23.54 39.57
C ARG A 63 6.52 22.72 40.56
N VAL A 64 6.29 21.45 40.28
CA VAL A 64 6.05 20.39 41.28
C VAL A 64 6.85 19.15 40.88
N ALA A 65 7.26 18.39 41.89
CA ALA A 65 8.38 17.46 41.92
C ALA A 65 8.28 16.24 41.00
N SER A 66 9.47 15.72 40.69
CA SER A 66 9.78 14.54 39.89
C SER A 66 9.36 13.22 40.55
N GLU A 67 8.59 12.41 39.82
CA GLU A 67 8.49 10.95 39.98
C GLU A 67 8.59 10.29 38.59
N PRO A 68 9.11 9.06 38.47
CA PRO A 68 9.44 8.47 37.18
C PRO A 68 8.19 8.16 36.38
N SER A 69 8.09 8.82 35.23
CA SER A 69 7.04 8.68 34.21
C SER A 69 6.95 7.25 33.68
N THR A 70 5.99 6.47 34.20
CA THR A 70 5.42 5.31 33.50
C THR A 70 4.52 5.86 32.39
N ALA A 71 4.69 5.39 31.16
CA ALA A 71 4.02 5.89 29.96
C ALA A 71 2.51 5.58 29.96
N LEU A 72 1.73 6.34 30.74
CA LEU A 72 0.31 6.55 30.46
C LEU A 72 0.19 7.28 29.13
N LEU A 73 -0.80 6.89 28.31
CA LEU A 73 -1.26 7.66 27.14
C LEU A 73 -1.25 9.16 27.50
N GLN A 74 -0.27 9.91 26.99
CA GLN A 74 -0.23 11.35 27.16
C GLN A 74 -1.25 11.93 26.19
N LEU A 75 -2.52 11.90 26.60
CA LEU A 75 -3.64 12.57 25.95
C LEU A 75 -3.45 14.08 26.10
N ALA A 76 -2.51 14.63 25.33
CA ALA A 76 -2.09 16.02 25.40
C ALA A 76 -3.28 16.96 25.11
N GLY A 77 -3.69 17.73 26.11
CA GLY A 77 -4.73 18.75 26.00
C GLY A 77 -6.11 18.38 26.54
N TYR A 78 -6.26 17.26 27.26
CA TYR A 78 -7.49 16.93 27.97
C TYR A 78 -7.36 17.23 29.47
N ARG A 79 -8.46 17.65 30.11
CA ARG A 79 -8.49 17.98 31.54
C ARG A 79 -8.80 16.72 32.35
N ASN A 80 -7.99 16.45 33.36
CA ASN A 80 -8.32 15.49 34.41
C ASN A 80 -9.23 16.20 35.43
N SER A 81 -10.37 15.60 35.79
CA SER A 81 -11.15 16.06 36.94
C SER A 81 -10.50 15.52 38.22
N GLU A 82 -9.61 16.29 38.85
CA GLU A 82 -9.18 15.98 40.21
C GLU A 82 -10.34 16.22 41.18
N ALA A 83 -10.80 15.15 41.85
CA ALA A 83 -11.84 15.20 42.87
C ALA A 83 -11.37 15.99 44.10
N SER A 84 -11.71 17.27 44.18
CA SER A 84 -11.65 18.03 45.43
C SER A 84 -12.94 17.82 46.22
N SER A 85 -12.89 16.97 47.24
CA SER A 85 -13.94 16.84 48.25
C SER A 85 -14.05 18.12 49.09
N THR A 86 -15.14 18.88 48.95
CA THR A 86 -15.90 19.54 50.04
C THR A 86 -17.00 20.46 49.48
N GLY A 87 -18.25 20.28 49.96
CA GLY A 87 -19.23 21.39 50.04
C GLY A 87 -20.52 21.28 49.23
N GLN A 88 -21.49 20.53 49.77
CA GLN A 88 -22.92 20.87 49.93
C GLN A 88 -23.71 21.69 48.87
N SER A 89 -24.76 21.02 48.36
CA SER A 89 -26.15 21.48 48.11
C SER A 89 -26.42 22.70 47.21
N ASP A 90 -27.13 22.46 46.10
CA ASP A 90 -28.54 22.89 46.00
C ASP A 90 -29.31 22.23 44.84
N LEU A 91 -30.56 21.88 45.14
CA LEU A 91 -31.61 21.34 44.27
C LEU A 91 -32.17 22.42 43.34
N ALA A 92 -32.50 22.06 42.09
CA ALA A 92 -33.66 22.62 41.40
C ALA A 92 -34.22 21.67 40.32
N LEU A 93 -35.40 21.12 40.62
CA LEU A 93 -36.36 20.58 39.66
C LEU A 93 -36.75 21.66 38.63
N VAL A 94 -36.80 21.31 37.34
CA VAL A 94 -37.86 21.78 36.43
C VAL A 94 -38.27 20.62 35.53
N ALA A 95 -39.48 20.13 35.77
CA ALA A 95 -40.25 19.34 34.82
C ALA A 95 -40.99 20.29 33.87
N SER A 96 -41.10 19.92 32.60
CA SER A 96 -42.28 20.26 31.80
C SER A 96 -42.43 19.33 30.61
N ASP A 97 -43.59 18.69 30.60
CA ASP A 97 -44.26 17.94 29.56
C ASP A 97 -44.16 18.55 28.15
N ASN A 98 -44.14 17.69 27.13
CA ASN A 98 -45.20 17.68 26.12
C ASN A 98 -45.19 16.40 25.27
N LEU A 99 -46.31 15.70 25.38
CA LEU A 99 -46.79 14.58 24.57
C LEU A 99 -47.53 15.10 23.31
N LEU A 100 -47.89 14.15 22.43
CA LEU A 100 -48.84 14.20 21.31
C LEU A 100 -48.19 14.52 19.94
N GLU A 101 -48.50 13.86 18.81
CA GLU A 101 -49.41 12.76 18.47
C GLU A 101 -49.08 12.29 17.03
N LEU A 102 -49.32 11.01 16.74
CA LEU A 102 -49.40 10.46 15.38
C LEU A 102 -50.66 10.96 14.66
N PRO A 103 -50.70 10.90 13.32
CA PRO A 103 -51.86 10.23 12.72
C PRO A 103 -51.54 9.32 11.54
N ASN A 104 -52.40 8.33 11.39
CA ASN A 104 -52.46 7.34 10.32
C ASN A 104 -53.69 7.60 9.43
N MET A 105 -53.65 7.04 8.21
CA MET A 105 -54.74 6.73 7.25
C MET A 105 -54.96 7.65 6.02
N ALA A 106 -54.69 7.06 4.84
CA ALA A 106 -55.54 6.81 3.64
C ALA A 106 -56.54 7.89 3.16
N ASP A 107 -56.85 8.15 1.89
CA ASP A 107 -56.59 7.56 0.56
C ASP A 107 -57.07 8.62 -0.48
N SER A 108 -56.54 8.63 -1.72
CA SER A 108 -57.30 8.78 -2.99
C SER A 108 -56.43 9.10 -4.23
N ASP A 109 -56.35 8.11 -5.13
CA ASP A 109 -56.49 8.14 -6.59
C ASP A 109 -56.03 9.34 -7.45
N ARG A 110 -55.07 9.10 -8.38
CA ARG A 110 -55.33 8.96 -9.84
C ARG A 110 -54.05 8.79 -10.69
N GLU A 111 -54.09 7.72 -11.51
CA GLU A 111 -53.66 7.60 -12.93
C GLU A 111 -52.16 7.81 -13.31
N GLU A 112 -51.47 7.01 -14.15
CA GLU A 112 -51.87 6.06 -15.19
C GLU A 112 -50.66 5.19 -15.65
N LYS A 113 -50.91 3.89 -15.91
CA LYS A 113 -50.44 3.07 -17.07
C LYS A 113 -48.93 3.08 -17.43
N THR A 114 -48.18 1.97 -17.47
CA THR A 114 -48.43 0.77 -18.32
C THR A 114 -47.31 -0.29 -18.18
N ALA A 115 -47.73 -1.56 -18.23
CA ALA A 115 -47.08 -2.72 -18.89
C ALA A 115 -45.78 -3.31 -18.31
N ALA A 116 -45.94 -4.33 -17.46
CA ALA A 116 -45.00 -5.44 -17.31
C ALA A 116 -45.44 -6.63 -18.19
N LYS A 117 -44.60 -7.04 -19.14
CA LYS A 117 -44.66 -8.36 -19.78
C LYS A 117 -43.25 -8.83 -20.10
N ALA A 118 -42.71 -9.67 -19.22
CA ALA A 118 -41.42 -10.32 -19.41
C ALA A 118 -41.51 -11.34 -20.54
N LEU A 119 -40.65 -11.22 -21.55
CA LEU A 119 -40.44 -12.23 -22.58
C LEU A 119 -38.94 -12.45 -22.78
N ASN A 120 -38.55 -13.72 -22.60
CA ASN A 120 -37.27 -14.31 -22.95
C ASN A 120 -36.85 -13.97 -24.38
N LEU A 121 -35.62 -13.53 -24.61
CA LEU A 121 -34.94 -13.66 -25.90
C LEU A 121 -33.43 -13.87 -25.72
N ARG A 122 -32.98 -15.04 -26.20
CA ARG A 122 -31.59 -15.45 -26.45
C ARG A 122 -30.96 -14.59 -27.57
N PRO A 123 -29.62 -14.43 -27.62
CA PRO A 123 -28.96 -13.98 -28.82
C PRO A 123 -28.71 -15.14 -29.81
N SER A 124 -29.05 -14.90 -31.07
CA SER A 124 -28.91 -15.81 -32.22
C SER A 124 -27.50 -15.73 -32.85
N LEU A 125 -26.95 -16.89 -33.22
CA LEU A 125 -25.79 -17.05 -34.12
C LEU A 125 -26.14 -16.68 -35.58
N PRO A 126 -25.16 -16.24 -36.41
CA PRO A 126 -25.29 -16.22 -37.86
C PRO A 126 -24.88 -17.57 -38.50
N PRO A 127 -25.28 -17.83 -39.77
CA PRO A 127 -25.40 -19.17 -40.33
C PRO A 127 -24.10 -19.75 -40.90
N SER A 128 -24.04 -21.08 -40.85
CA SER A 128 -23.03 -21.98 -41.43
C SER A 128 -23.22 -22.19 -42.94
N GLN A 129 -22.11 -22.40 -43.67
CA GLN A 129 -21.88 -23.45 -44.70
C GLN A 129 -20.50 -23.25 -45.38
N PRO A 130 -19.91 -24.25 -46.07
CA PRO A 130 -19.77 -25.68 -45.76
C PRO A 130 -18.29 -26.14 -45.80
N SER A 131 -17.99 -27.30 -45.21
CA SER A 131 -16.68 -27.97 -45.27
C SER A 131 -16.41 -28.59 -46.65
N PRO A 132 -15.14 -28.75 -47.04
CA PRO A 132 -14.75 -29.94 -47.80
C PRO A 132 -13.57 -30.70 -47.16
N ASP A 133 -13.80 -32.01 -47.06
CA ASP A 133 -12.90 -33.12 -47.33
C ASP A 133 -11.48 -33.15 -46.72
N LEU A 134 -11.37 -33.97 -45.68
CA LEU A 134 -10.16 -34.66 -45.23
C LEU A 134 -9.89 -35.85 -46.15
N ASP A 135 -8.92 -35.70 -47.06
CA ASP A 135 -8.14 -36.83 -47.59
C ASP A 135 -6.86 -36.33 -48.29
N ARG A 136 -5.73 -36.35 -47.58
CA ARG A 136 -4.36 -36.65 -48.08
C ARG A 136 -3.28 -36.48 -46.99
N PRO A 137 -2.20 -37.30 -47.00
CA PRO A 137 -1.19 -37.37 -45.94
C PRO A 137 -0.12 -36.25 -46.05
N PRO A 138 0.63 -35.94 -44.98
CA PRO A 138 1.63 -34.88 -44.99
C PRO A 138 2.95 -35.34 -45.62
N GLU A 139 3.46 -34.55 -46.56
CA GLU A 139 4.83 -34.57 -47.07
C GLU A 139 5.68 -33.60 -46.26
N GLU A 140 6.84 -34.05 -45.78
CA GLU A 140 7.84 -33.29 -45.04
C GLU A 140 8.45 -32.16 -45.87
N LEU A 141 8.59 -30.97 -45.29
CA LEU A 141 9.57 -29.95 -45.72
C LEU A 141 10.02 -29.15 -44.49
N GLY A 142 11.27 -29.40 -44.08
CA GLY A 142 11.90 -28.82 -42.90
C GLY A 142 12.37 -27.37 -43.09
N LEU A 143 12.39 -26.64 -41.98
CA LEU A 143 13.09 -25.37 -41.80
C LEU A 143 13.88 -25.41 -40.45
N PRO A 144 15.05 -24.74 -40.36
CA PRO A 144 15.98 -24.90 -39.25
C PRO A 144 15.60 -24.08 -38.02
N ASN A 145 15.64 -24.74 -36.86
CA ASN A 145 15.56 -24.15 -35.52
C ASN A 145 16.87 -23.44 -35.15
N THR A 146 16.84 -22.13 -34.90
CA THR A 146 17.78 -21.47 -33.97
C THR A 146 17.09 -20.32 -33.24
N PHE A 147 16.32 -20.64 -32.21
CA PHE A 147 16.11 -19.78 -31.04
C PHE A 147 16.02 -20.73 -29.84
N SER A 148 17.12 -20.87 -29.09
CA SER A 148 17.14 -21.62 -27.84
C SER A 148 16.49 -20.77 -26.75
N LEU A 149 15.37 -21.25 -26.22
CA LEU A 149 14.84 -20.80 -24.93
C LEU A 149 15.88 -21.04 -23.83
N PRO A 150 15.96 -20.19 -22.80
CA PRO A 150 16.89 -20.40 -21.69
C PRO A 150 16.60 -21.73 -21.01
N THR A 151 17.66 -22.47 -20.71
CA THR A 151 17.57 -23.81 -20.10
C THR A 151 17.14 -23.69 -18.65
N GLU A 152 16.45 -24.71 -18.15
CA GLU A 152 15.97 -24.84 -16.75
C GLU A 152 17.07 -24.55 -15.70
N ARG A 153 18.34 -24.82 -16.05
CA ARG A 153 19.54 -24.49 -15.25
C ARG A 153 19.80 -22.99 -15.06
N ASP A 154 19.47 -22.16 -16.03
CA ASP A 154 19.68 -20.71 -15.95
C ASP A 154 18.65 -20.06 -15.00
N LEU A 155 17.45 -20.66 -14.92
CA LEU A 155 16.44 -20.31 -13.93
C LEU A 155 16.85 -20.78 -12.54
N GLU A 156 17.37 -22.00 -12.37
CA GLU A 156 17.88 -22.49 -11.08
C GLU A 156 19.04 -21.65 -10.54
N GLN A 157 19.95 -21.18 -11.40
CA GLN A 157 21.06 -20.33 -10.97
C GLN A 157 20.62 -18.90 -10.59
N ALA A 158 19.57 -18.37 -11.23
CA ALA A 158 18.96 -17.10 -10.83
C ALA A 158 18.21 -17.24 -9.49
N PHE A 159 17.51 -18.35 -9.26
CA PHE A 159 16.88 -18.68 -7.97
C PHE A 159 17.91 -18.89 -6.84
N ALA A 160 19.06 -19.52 -7.13
CA ALA A 160 20.13 -19.71 -6.15
C ALA A 160 20.84 -18.40 -5.76
N LYS A 161 20.91 -17.42 -6.67
CA LYS A 161 21.49 -16.09 -6.39
C LYS A 161 20.55 -15.13 -5.67
N GLY A 162 19.23 -15.35 -5.77
CA GLY A 162 18.23 -14.56 -5.04
C GLY A 162 18.00 -15.02 -3.59
N GLN A 163 18.44 -16.23 -3.23
CA GLN A 163 18.31 -16.78 -1.88
C GLN A 163 19.45 -16.39 -0.92
N SER A 164 20.56 -15.83 -1.42
CA SER A 164 21.71 -15.49 -0.57
C SER A 164 21.55 -14.21 0.26
N ASP A 165 20.53 -13.38 -0.02
CA ASP A 165 20.23 -12.16 0.75
C ASP A 165 19.01 -12.30 1.67
N VAL A 166 18.45 -13.51 1.79
CA VAL A 166 17.56 -13.80 2.91
C VAL A 166 18.45 -13.96 4.12
N SER A 167 18.48 -12.93 4.98
CA SER A 167 18.93 -13.09 6.37
C SER A 167 18.25 -14.33 6.90
N THR A 168 19.04 -15.38 6.99
CA THR A 168 18.76 -16.57 7.75
C THR A 168 18.54 -16.07 9.17
N VAL A 169 17.27 -15.93 9.55
CA VAL A 169 16.90 -16.11 10.95
C VAL A 169 17.57 -17.42 11.32
N PRO A 170 18.47 -17.47 12.32
CA PRO A 170 19.03 -18.74 12.72
C PRO A 170 17.83 -19.60 13.12
N ALA A 171 17.56 -20.62 12.30
CA ALA A 171 16.80 -21.76 12.75
C ALA A 171 17.66 -22.38 13.83
N GLU A 172 17.55 -21.84 15.04
CA GLU A 172 18.05 -22.49 16.23
C GLU A 172 17.39 -23.86 16.21
N SER A 173 18.23 -24.86 16.00
CA SER A 173 17.82 -26.25 15.98
C SER A 173 17.35 -26.58 17.39
N THR A 174 16.09 -26.29 17.69
CA THR A 174 15.38 -26.91 18.79
C THR A 174 15.35 -28.39 18.46
N GLN A 175 16.23 -29.14 19.12
CA GLN A 175 16.02 -30.57 19.30
C GLN A 175 14.57 -30.77 19.75
N PRO A 176 13.88 -31.84 19.32
CA PRO A 176 12.54 -32.11 19.80
C PRO A 176 12.62 -32.23 21.32
N THR A 177 12.13 -31.19 22.01
CA THR A 177 12.08 -31.15 23.46
C THR A 177 11.35 -32.41 23.90
N GLU A 178 12.09 -33.23 24.62
CA GLU A 178 11.64 -34.41 25.32
C GLU A 178 10.24 -34.14 25.90
N SER A 179 9.28 -34.99 25.52
CA SER A 179 7.85 -34.89 25.81
C SER A 179 7.57 -34.04 27.04
N ALA A 180 7.08 -32.81 26.83
CA ALA A 180 6.64 -31.94 27.89
C ALA A 180 5.62 -32.69 28.74
N HIS A 181 6.03 -33.08 29.94
CA HIS A 181 5.08 -33.36 31.01
C HIS A 181 4.09 -32.18 31.07
N PRO A 182 2.80 -32.41 31.38
CA PRO A 182 1.89 -31.31 31.64
C PRO A 182 2.45 -30.53 32.83
N VAL A 183 3.20 -29.46 32.53
CA VAL A 183 3.69 -28.53 33.53
C VAL A 183 2.44 -27.99 34.19
N ASN A 184 2.33 -28.17 35.51
CA ASN A 184 1.27 -27.57 36.29
C ASN A 184 1.27 -26.07 35.95
N PRO A 185 0.24 -25.56 35.26
CA PRO A 185 0.27 -24.21 34.71
C PRO A 185 0.21 -23.12 35.79
N SER A 186 -0.04 -23.52 37.03
CA SER A 186 -0.01 -22.68 38.23
C SER A 186 1.39 -22.24 38.67
N VAL A 187 2.49 -22.67 38.02
CA VAL A 187 3.88 -22.37 38.43
C VAL A 187 4.76 -21.86 37.26
N LEU A 188 4.16 -21.33 36.19
CA LEU A 188 4.96 -20.74 35.11
C LEU A 188 5.63 -19.43 35.61
N PRO A 189 6.96 -19.27 35.45
CA PRO A 189 7.60 -17.99 35.73
C PRO A 189 6.96 -16.90 34.87
N SER A 190 6.73 -15.72 35.46
CA SER A 190 6.14 -14.59 34.73
C SER A 190 7.21 -13.60 34.30
N ARG A 191 7.14 -13.13 33.05
CA ARG A 191 7.95 -12.03 32.52
C ARG A 191 7.10 -10.76 32.50
N PRO A 192 7.53 -9.67 33.16
CA PRO A 192 6.84 -8.39 33.06
C PRO A 192 6.94 -7.82 31.63
N ILE A 193 5.87 -7.19 31.14
CA ILE A 193 5.86 -6.46 29.87
C ILE A 193 5.08 -5.15 30.03
N SER A 194 5.67 -4.04 29.60
CA SER A 194 5.02 -2.72 29.57
C SER A 194 4.43 -2.43 28.20
N GLN A 195 3.51 -1.46 28.12
CA GLN A 195 2.95 -0.97 26.85
C GLN A 195 4.04 -0.50 25.89
N THR A 196 5.05 0.24 26.38
CA THR A 196 6.15 0.75 25.54
C THR A 196 7.04 -0.37 25.02
N GLU A 197 7.40 -1.34 25.87
CA GLU A 197 8.20 -2.51 25.46
C GLU A 197 7.45 -3.35 24.41
N MET A 198 6.16 -3.57 24.63
CA MET A 198 5.28 -4.29 23.70
C MET A 198 5.27 -3.62 22.32
N LEU A 199 5.15 -2.29 22.28
CA LEU A 199 5.10 -1.52 21.04
C LEU A 199 6.46 -1.56 20.32
N GLN A 200 7.55 -1.40 21.07
CA GLN A 200 8.90 -1.51 20.54
C GLN A 200 9.15 -2.89 19.91
N LEU A 201 8.80 -3.97 20.61
CA LEU A 201 8.94 -5.34 20.10
C LEU A 201 8.12 -5.56 18.82
N ALA A 202 6.87 -5.08 18.80
CA ALA A 202 5.99 -5.22 17.65
C ALA A 202 6.53 -4.51 16.39
N LEU A 203 7.07 -3.30 16.54
CA LEU A 203 7.62 -2.53 15.41
C LEU A 203 9.00 -3.03 14.96
N GLN A 204 9.84 -3.52 15.88
CA GLN A 204 11.18 -3.99 15.54
C GLN A 204 11.18 -5.38 14.91
N ASN A 205 10.34 -6.29 15.41
CA ASN A 205 10.40 -7.69 15.01
C ASN A 205 9.47 -8.05 13.84
N SER A 206 8.51 -7.20 13.48
CA SER A 206 7.49 -7.54 12.48
C SER A 206 7.61 -6.72 11.19
N PRO A 207 8.22 -7.25 10.11
CA PRO A 207 8.25 -6.59 8.80
C PRO A 207 6.89 -6.57 8.09
N VAL A 208 5.96 -7.42 8.56
CA VAL A 208 4.57 -7.50 8.10
C VAL A 208 3.69 -6.99 9.23
N LEU A 209 2.81 -6.04 8.96
CA LEU A 209 1.80 -5.64 9.93
C LEU A 209 0.79 -6.78 10.06
N ARG A 210 0.64 -7.34 11.26
CA ARG A 210 -0.24 -8.48 11.55
C ARG A 210 -1.48 -7.98 12.32
N PRO A 211 -2.47 -7.34 11.65
CA PRO A 211 -3.68 -6.91 12.34
C PRO A 211 -4.53 -8.12 12.76
N LEU A 212 -5.41 -7.92 13.73
CA LEU A 212 -6.28 -8.98 14.22
C LEU A 212 -7.23 -9.45 13.11
N GLY A 213 -7.31 -10.77 12.91
CA GLY A 213 -8.28 -11.39 12.01
C GLY A 213 -7.80 -11.65 10.57
N LEU A 214 -6.63 -11.15 10.18
CA LEU A 214 -6.01 -11.53 8.90
C LEU A 214 -5.27 -12.86 9.05
N ARG A 215 -5.88 -13.94 8.55
CA ARG A 215 -5.18 -15.21 8.38
C ARG A 215 -4.24 -15.07 7.19
N ILE A 216 -2.98 -14.73 7.47
CA ILE A 216 -1.91 -14.61 6.46
C ILE A 216 -1.82 -15.88 5.60
N LEU A 217 -2.15 -17.04 6.18
CA LEU A 217 -2.20 -18.32 5.47
C LEU A 217 -3.33 -18.41 4.43
N GLU A 218 -4.45 -17.73 4.64
CA GLU A 218 -5.60 -17.77 3.73
C GLU A 218 -5.52 -16.67 2.66
N THR A 219 -5.06 -15.48 3.03
CA THR A 219 -5.00 -14.31 2.13
C THR A 219 -3.66 -13.57 2.25
N PRO A 220 -2.54 -14.19 1.82
CA PRO A 220 -1.22 -13.58 1.98
C PRO A 220 -1.07 -12.24 1.24
N GLY A 221 -1.77 -12.05 0.11
CA GLY A 221 -1.71 -10.82 -0.68
C GLY A 221 -2.40 -9.59 -0.06
N SER A 222 -3.16 -9.77 1.03
CA SER A 222 -3.82 -8.67 1.75
C SER A 222 -2.97 -8.14 2.91
N ALA A 223 -1.84 -8.79 3.22
CA ALA A 223 -0.97 -8.39 4.32
C ALA A 223 -0.18 -7.14 3.94
N THR A 224 -0.31 -6.08 4.73
CA THR A 224 0.45 -4.85 4.54
C THR A 224 1.87 -5.02 5.07
N THR A 225 2.86 -4.63 4.27
CA THR A 225 4.27 -4.74 4.62
C THR A 225 4.97 -3.39 4.62
N VAL A 226 6.12 -3.34 5.30
CA VAL A 226 7.04 -2.18 5.28
C VAL A 226 7.51 -1.82 3.86
N TYR A 227 7.44 -2.78 2.92
CA TYR A 227 7.89 -2.62 1.54
C TYR A 227 6.81 -2.04 0.62
N ASP A 228 5.53 -2.06 0.99
CA ASP A 228 4.43 -1.74 0.06
C ASP A 228 4.54 -0.32 -0.51
N GLN A 229 4.97 0.64 0.32
CA GLN A 229 5.22 2.02 -0.13
C GLN A 229 6.37 2.08 -1.14
N ALA A 230 7.49 1.40 -0.86
CA ALA A 230 8.64 1.36 -1.74
C ALA A 230 8.32 0.65 -3.07
N ILE A 231 7.51 -0.42 -3.03
CA ILE A 231 7.00 -1.11 -4.22
C ILE A 231 6.11 -0.17 -5.05
N ALA A 232 5.18 0.54 -4.42
CA ALA A 232 4.33 1.51 -5.12
C ALA A 232 5.14 2.69 -5.70
N ALA A 233 6.20 3.13 -5.02
CA ALA A 233 7.09 4.18 -5.50
C ALA A 233 7.98 3.73 -6.67
N SER A 234 8.43 2.47 -6.65
CA SER A 234 9.32 1.87 -7.66
C SER A 234 8.57 1.18 -8.80
N ASP A 235 7.23 1.21 -8.80
CA ASP A 235 6.38 0.62 -9.84
C ASP A 235 6.77 1.17 -11.23
N PRO A 236 7.20 0.30 -12.18
CA PRO A 236 7.64 0.70 -13.50
C PRO A 236 6.52 1.20 -14.43
N PHE A 237 5.25 1.04 -14.05
CA PHE A 237 4.11 1.51 -14.83
C PHE A 237 3.45 2.76 -14.24
N PHE A 238 3.21 2.76 -12.92
CA PHE A 238 2.43 3.81 -12.26
C PHE A 238 3.20 4.64 -11.23
N GLY A 239 4.45 4.26 -10.94
CA GLY A 239 5.31 4.96 -9.98
C GLY A 239 5.74 6.35 -10.48
N PRO A 240 6.19 7.26 -9.58
CA PRO A 240 6.68 8.57 -9.97
C PRO A 240 7.84 8.55 -10.96
N GLN A 241 8.73 7.55 -10.88
CA GLN A 241 9.84 7.38 -11.83
C GLN A 241 9.36 6.90 -13.21
N ALA A 242 8.36 6.01 -13.25
CA ALA A 242 7.72 5.61 -14.51
C ALA A 242 7.08 6.80 -15.24
N ALA A 243 6.41 7.67 -14.49
CA ALA A 243 5.85 8.91 -15.05
C ALA A 243 6.92 9.89 -15.55
N LEU A 244 8.11 9.90 -14.93
CA LEU A 244 9.24 10.72 -15.40
C LEU A 244 9.90 10.13 -16.65
N SER A 245 9.97 8.80 -16.75
CA SER A 245 10.62 8.12 -17.89
C SER A 245 9.88 8.36 -19.22
N GLU A 246 8.60 8.71 -19.19
CA GLU A 246 7.86 9.14 -20.38
C GLU A 246 8.44 10.40 -21.05
N PHE A 247 9.29 11.16 -20.33
CA PHE A 247 10.00 12.34 -20.82
C PHE A 247 11.50 12.09 -21.07
N ASP A 248 11.98 10.87 -20.87
CA ASP A 248 13.37 10.50 -21.13
C ASP A 248 13.69 10.53 -22.62
N SER A 249 14.99 10.67 -22.94
CA SER A 249 15.46 10.60 -24.32
C SER A 249 15.55 9.15 -24.79
N VAL A 250 14.89 8.85 -25.90
CA VAL A 250 14.93 7.53 -26.55
C VAL A 250 15.94 7.54 -27.68
N LEU A 251 16.97 6.68 -27.59
CA LEU A 251 17.88 6.37 -28.69
C LEU A 251 17.41 5.10 -29.40
N SER A 252 17.17 5.20 -30.70
CA SER A 252 16.86 4.07 -31.57
C SER A 252 17.89 3.99 -32.68
N ALA A 253 18.43 2.80 -32.96
CA ALA A 253 19.36 2.57 -34.05
C ALA A 253 18.94 1.31 -34.81
N GLY A 254 19.04 1.35 -36.14
CA GLY A 254 18.68 0.25 -37.01
C GLY A 254 19.63 0.15 -38.20
N LEU A 255 19.82 -1.08 -38.67
CA LEU A 255 20.47 -1.38 -39.94
C LEU A 255 19.55 -2.34 -40.68
N THR A 256 19.12 -1.93 -41.87
CA THR A 256 18.35 -2.77 -42.77
C THR A 256 19.13 -2.97 -44.04
N THR A 257 19.31 -4.22 -44.46
CA THR A 257 19.97 -4.57 -45.72
C THR A 257 19.01 -5.38 -46.56
N GLN A 258 18.87 -5.05 -47.83
CA GLN A 258 17.96 -5.72 -48.75
C GLN A 258 18.74 -6.01 -50.03
N ASN A 259 18.65 -7.25 -50.51
CA ASN A 259 18.94 -7.54 -51.90
C ASN A 259 17.59 -7.71 -52.61
N ASN A 260 17.39 -6.89 -53.63
CA ASN A 260 16.12 -6.77 -54.32
C ASN A 260 16.30 -7.02 -55.82
N ASP A 261 16.01 -8.25 -56.21
CA ASP A 261 16.04 -8.71 -57.59
C ASP A 261 14.60 -8.78 -58.12
N ARG A 262 14.19 -7.76 -58.87
CA ARG A 262 12.81 -7.61 -59.39
C ARG A 262 12.78 -7.43 -60.88
N VAL A 263 11.83 -8.09 -61.51
CA VAL A 263 11.57 -7.94 -62.95
C VAL A 263 10.37 -7.02 -63.14
N TYR A 264 10.59 -5.88 -63.80
CA TYR A 264 9.55 -4.90 -64.10
C TYR A 264 9.04 -5.07 -65.53
N ASN A 265 7.73 -5.17 -65.67
CA ASN A 265 7.04 -5.19 -66.96
C ASN A 265 6.60 -3.77 -67.36
N ASN A 266 7.56 -2.87 -67.60
CA ASN A 266 7.26 -1.49 -68.00
C ASN A 266 8.15 -1.06 -69.18
N ALA A 267 7.51 -0.62 -70.27
CA ALA A 267 8.16 -0.32 -71.55
C ALA A 267 8.78 1.09 -71.65
N THR A 268 8.49 2.00 -70.72
CA THR A 268 8.75 3.44 -70.88
C THR A 268 10.24 3.85 -70.70
N LEU A 269 11.14 2.90 -70.41
CA LEU A 269 12.55 3.17 -70.11
C LEU A 269 13.54 2.13 -70.67
N GLY A 270 13.19 1.39 -71.72
CA GLY A 270 14.16 0.45 -72.31
C GLY A 270 13.65 -0.66 -73.23
N GLY A 271 12.43 -0.58 -73.77
CA GLY A 271 11.99 -1.44 -74.89
C GLY A 271 11.84 -2.95 -74.63
N ASN A 272 12.22 -3.46 -73.45
CA ASN A 272 12.12 -4.86 -73.02
C ASN A 272 11.85 -4.96 -71.50
N VAL A 273 11.56 -6.18 -71.03
CA VAL A 273 11.48 -6.55 -69.61
C VAL A 273 12.79 -6.14 -68.91
N GLN A 274 12.72 -5.26 -67.91
CA GLN A 274 13.89 -4.79 -67.16
C GLN A 274 14.03 -5.54 -65.85
N GLU A 275 15.20 -6.15 -65.65
CA GLU A 275 15.61 -6.78 -64.39
C GLU A 275 16.36 -5.74 -63.55
N LEU A 276 15.75 -5.30 -62.45
CA LEU A 276 16.39 -4.48 -61.43
C LEU A 276 17.07 -5.42 -60.44
N THR A 277 18.39 -5.34 -60.36
CA THR A 277 19.19 -5.93 -59.28
C THR A 277 19.65 -4.80 -58.38
N GLN A 278 19.23 -4.80 -57.12
CA GLN A 278 19.50 -3.71 -56.19
C GLN A 278 20.02 -4.25 -54.85
N ASP A 279 21.22 -3.82 -54.48
CA ASP A 279 21.75 -3.95 -53.12
C ASP A 279 21.50 -2.64 -52.37
N TYR A 280 20.61 -2.70 -51.37
CA TYR A 280 20.21 -1.55 -50.57
C TYR A 280 20.62 -1.77 -49.11
N ALA A 281 21.24 -0.78 -48.50
CA ALA A 281 21.44 -0.76 -47.06
C ALA A 281 21.05 0.60 -46.48
N ASN A 282 20.33 0.60 -45.37
CA ASN A 282 19.96 1.81 -44.65
C ASN A 282 20.32 1.65 -43.18
N MET A 283 21.20 2.52 -42.71
CA MET A 283 21.55 2.68 -41.30
C MET A 283 20.89 3.95 -40.79
N ASN A 284 20.03 3.83 -39.77
CA ASN A 284 19.39 4.97 -39.15
C ASN A 284 19.69 4.99 -37.65
N ALA A 285 19.98 6.17 -37.10
CA ALA A 285 20.11 6.41 -35.67
C ALA A 285 19.28 7.64 -35.30
N ARG A 286 18.37 7.53 -34.34
CA ARG A 286 17.48 8.60 -33.91
C ARG A 286 17.55 8.76 -32.40
N ILE A 287 17.80 9.98 -31.94
CA ILE A 287 17.61 10.42 -30.56
C ILE A 287 16.35 11.28 -30.53
N GLN A 288 15.36 10.91 -29.73
CA GLN A 288 14.11 11.65 -29.58
C GLN A 288 13.90 12.01 -28.10
N LYS A 289 13.57 13.26 -27.81
CA LYS A 289 13.26 13.72 -26.45
C LYS A 289 11.95 14.50 -26.43
N ARG A 290 11.09 14.19 -25.46
CA ARG A 290 9.86 14.93 -25.23
C ARG A 290 10.02 15.88 -24.05
N SER A 291 9.67 17.14 -24.26
CA SER A 291 9.67 18.18 -23.23
C SER A 291 8.35 18.17 -22.45
N GLN A 292 8.38 18.64 -21.20
CA GLN A 292 7.19 18.72 -20.34
C GLN A 292 6.09 19.66 -20.89
N ASN A 293 6.43 20.57 -21.81
CA ASN A 293 5.47 21.44 -22.49
C ASN A 293 4.74 20.76 -23.67
N GLY A 294 5.09 19.51 -23.98
CA GLY A 294 4.53 18.70 -25.07
C GLY A 294 5.39 18.66 -26.34
N ALA A 295 6.42 19.49 -26.45
CA ALA A 295 7.29 19.53 -27.63
C ALA A 295 8.14 18.26 -27.76
N VAL A 296 8.24 17.74 -28.97
CA VAL A 296 9.11 16.62 -29.33
C VAL A 296 10.27 17.14 -30.15
N TRP A 297 11.48 16.86 -29.68
CA TRP A 297 12.72 17.12 -30.40
C TRP A 297 13.27 15.80 -30.88
N ASP A 298 13.63 15.72 -32.15
CA ASP A 298 14.26 14.54 -32.73
C ASP A 298 15.52 14.91 -33.50
N LEU A 299 16.56 14.11 -33.35
CA LEU A 299 17.76 14.17 -34.15
C LEU A 299 17.95 12.79 -34.79
N THR A 300 17.76 12.72 -36.09
CA THR A 300 17.89 11.50 -36.89
C THR A 300 19.10 11.61 -37.80
N THR A 301 19.98 10.62 -37.77
CA THR A 301 21.05 10.41 -38.75
C THR A 301 20.71 9.21 -39.59
N GLU A 302 20.73 9.33 -40.91
CA GLU A 302 20.45 8.27 -41.85
C GLU A 302 21.63 8.12 -42.81
N LYS A 303 22.03 6.89 -43.09
CA LYS A 303 23.05 6.55 -44.09
C LYS A 303 22.47 5.49 -45.00
N LEU A 304 22.23 5.91 -46.22
CA LEU A 304 21.63 5.08 -47.25
C LEU A 304 22.72 4.70 -48.25
N TYR A 305 22.79 3.43 -48.56
CA TYR A 305 23.58 2.86 -49.63
C TYR A 305 22.65 2.20 -50.61
N ASP A 306 22.78 2.54 -51.89
CA ASP A 306 22.00 1.94 -52.95
C ASP A 306 22.91 1.70 -54.15
N ALA A 307 23.09 0.42 -54.48
CA ALA A 307 23.76 -0.02 -55.69
C ALA A 307 22.74 -0.72 -56.57
N ASN A 308 22.45 -0.13 -57.73
CA ASN A 308 21.48 -0.68 -58.66
C ASN A 308 21.92 -0.50 -60.12
N ASN A 309 21.45 -1.40 -60.98
CA ASN A 309 21.84 -1.52 -62.38
C ASN A 309 20.99 -0.66 -63.33
N ARG A 310 20.39 0.44 -62.85
CA ARG A 310 19.49 1.26 -63.66
C ARG A 310 20.28 2.10 -64.68
N ASP A 311 19.87 2.05 -65.95
CA ASP A 311 20.55 2.72 -67.08
C ASP A 311 20.69 4.25 -66.95
N GLY A 312 19.92 4.90 -66.06
CA GLY A 312 19.99 6.34 -65.80
C GLY A 312 20.99 6.76 -64.72
N ASN A 313 21.66 5.83 -64.04
CA ASN A 313 22.60 6.15 -62.98
C ASN A 313 23.99 6.51 -63.53
N ILE A 314 24.57 7.58 -63.00
CA ILE A 314 25.96 7.99 -63.31
C ILE A 314 26.96 7.14 -62.52
N PHE A 315 26.60 6.75 -61.30
CA PHE A 315 27.41 5.92 -60.41
C PHE A 315 26.77 4.53 -60.24
N PRO A 316 27.55 3.44 -60.22
CA PRO A 316 27.02 2.09 -60.01
C PRO A 316 26.48 1.88 -58.59
N SER A 317 26.96 2.67 -57.63
CA SER A 317 26.49 2.74 -56.26
C SER A 317 26.49 4.19 -55.78
N TYR A 318 25.70 4.51 -54.77
CA TYR A 318 25.87 5.76 -54.07
C TYR A 318 25.61 5.61 -52.58
N TRP A 319 26.21 6.51 -51.82
CA TRP A 319 25.95 6.76 -50.42
C TRP A 319 25.27 8.11 -50.26
N GLU A 320 24.23 8.14 -49.44
CA GLU A 320 23.60 9.36 -48.97
C GLU A 320 23.71 9.39 -47.44
N THR A 321 24.31 10.44 -46.90
CA THR A 321 24.29 10.71 -45.46
C THR A 321 23.35 11.87 -45.20
N GLN A 322 22.36 11.66 -44.36
CA GLN A 322 21.40 12.68 -43.96
C GLN A 322 21.45 12.89 -42.44
N MET A 323 21.34 14.13 -42.01
CA MET A 323 21.12 14.50 -40.61
C MET A 323 19.90 15.40 -40.55
N VAL A 324 18.85 14.95 -39.86
CA VAL A 324 17.57 15.62 -39.71
C VAL A 324 17.40 16.02 -38.25
N ALA A 325 17.37 17.32 -37.99
CA ALA A 325 16.92 17.87 -36.72
C ALA A 325 15.47 18.30 -36.85
N GLY A 326 14.57 17.72 -36.06
CA GLY A 326 13.15 18.00 -36.04
C GLY A 326 12.70 18.58 -34.70
N VAL A 327 11.74 19.49 -34.77
CA VAL A 327 10.94 19.95 -33.63
C VAL A 327 9.47 19.91 -34.01
N ARG A 328 8.65 19.30 -33.15
CA ARG A 328 7.19 19.32 -33.22
C ARG A 328 6.64 19.85 -31.92
N GLN A 329 5.97 21.00 -31.95
CA GLN A 329 5.40 21.64 -30.77
C GLN A 329 3.88 21.72 -30.88
N PRO A 330 3.11 21.04 -30.01
CA PRO A 330 1.68 21.26 -29.92
C PRO A 330 1.39 22.65 -29.33
N LEU A 331 0.44 23.37 -29.91
CA LEU A 331 0.04 24.73 -29.52
C LEU A 331 -1.31 24.78 -28.79
N LEU A 332 -2.20 23.82 -29.05
CA LEU A 332 -3.54 23.74 -28.45
C LEU A 332 -3.73 22.41 -27.71
N ARG A 333 -4.37 21.40 -28.31
CA ARG A 333 -4.51 20.08 -27.68
C ARG A 333 -3.15 19.45 -27.43
N GLY A 334 -2.91 18.99 -26.20
CA GLY A 334 -1.61 18.43 -25.80
C GLY A 334 -0.53 19.48 -25.50
N ALA A 335 -0.85 20.77 -25.66
CA ALA A 335 0.05 21.85 -25.30
C ALA A 335 -0.03 22.15 -23.80
N GLY A 336 1.07 22.68 -23.27
CA GLY A 336 1.14 23.19 -21.90
C GLY A 336 1.68 22.17 -20.91
N ARG A 337 2.36 22.69 -19.91
CA ARG A 337 2.99 21.88 -18.86
C ARG A 337 1.95 21.17 -17.99
N GLU A 338 0.86 21.85 -17.67
CA GLU A 338 -0.20 21.30 -16.81
C GLU A 338 -0.80 20.01 -17.38
N PHE A 339 -1.20 20.00 -18.66
CA PHE A 339 -1.77 18.80 -19.28
C PHE A 339 -0.79 17.63 -19.28
N ASN A 340 0.45 17.86 -19.72
CA ASN A 340 1.45 16.79 -19.82
C ASN A 340 1.87 16.25 -18.45
N LEU A 341 1.92 17.09 -17.41
CA LEU A 341 2.18 16.65 -16.04
C LEU A 341 1.01 15.85 -15.42
N ILE A 342 -0.24 16.12 -15.83
CA ILE A 342 -1.43 15.42 -15.29
C ILE A 342 -1.75 14.14 -16.08
N ALA A 343 -1.75 14.22 -17.40
CA ALA A 343 -2.26 13.17 -18.29
C ALA A 343 -1.17 12.23 -18.79
N GLY A 344 0.08 12.69 -18.82
CA GLY A 344 1.17 12.06 -19.58
C GLY A 344 1.11 12.43 -21.07
N PRO A 345 2.20 12.18 -21.82
CA PRO A 345 2.33 12.58 -23.22
C PRO A 345 1.62 11.64 -24.21
N ASN A 346 1.24 10.44 -23.79
CA ASN A 346 0.51 9.45 -24.60
C ASN A 346 -1.00 9.44 -24.30
N ALA A 347 -1.51 10.46 -23.59
CA ALA A 347 -2.89 10.49 -23.16
C ALA A 347 -3.86 10.55 -24.35
N GLN A 348 -4.83 9.63 -24.38
CA GLN A 348 -5.88 9.56 -25.40
C GLN A 348 -7.26 9.64 -24.75
N PRO A 349 -8.25 10.27 -25.41
CA PRO A 349 -9.63 10.25 -24.91
C PRO A 349 -10.13 8.81 -24.73
N GLY A 350 -10.55 8.43 -23.53
CA GLY A 350 -11.10 7.09 -23.23
C GLY A 350 -10.06 6.03 -22.82
N PHE A 351 -8.76 6.28 -22.98
CA PHE A 351 -7.72 5.50 -22.31
C PHE A 351 -7.36 6.23 -21.01
N ASN A 352 -7.37 5.50 -19.88
CA ASN A 352 -7.20 6.11 -18.57
C ASN A 352 -5.86 6.86 -18.45
N PHE A 353 -5.92 8.05 -17.85
CA PHE A 353 -4.81 8.99 -17.57
C PHE A 353 -3.81 8.45 -16.54
N SER A 354 -3.22 7.27 -16.77
CA SER A 354 -2.57 6.52 -15.70
C SER A 354 -1.17 7.00 -15.34
N ASN A 355 -0.49 7.78 -16.19
CA ASN A 355 0.97 7.96 -16.08
C ASN A 355 1.44 9.41 -15.93
N GLY A 356 0.55 10.37 -15.69
CA GLY A 356 1.00 11.75 -15.43
C GLY A 356 1.77 11.86 -14.11
N ILE A 357 2.87 12.61 -14.10
CA ILE A 357 3.73 12.84 -12.93
C ILE A 357 2.94 13.26 -11.69
N LEU A 358 1.95 14.16 -11.84
CA LEU A 358 1.13 14.60 -10.71
C LEU A 358 0.20 13.49 -10.21
N ILE A 359 -0.40 12.71 -11.11
CA ILE A 359 -1.26 11.59 -10.74
C ILE A 359 -0.44 10.49 -10.05
N ALA A 360 0.75 10.16 -10.56
CA ALA A 360 1.67 9.20 -9.94
C ALA A 360 2.11 9.64 -8.54
N ARG A 361 2.41 10.93 -8.35
CA ARG A 361 2.70 11.49 -7.01
C ARG A 361 1.51 11.42 -6.07
N LEU A 362 0.29 11.69 -6.55
CA LEU A 362 -0.92 11.56 -5.74
C LEU A 362 -1.22 10.09 -5.39
N ASN A 363 -0.98 9.15 -6.31
CA ASN A 363 -1.09 7.72 -6.04
C ASN A 363 -0.12 7.28 -4.95
N ASN A 364 1.15 7.70 -5.06
CA ASN A 364 2.15 7.43 -4.03
C ASN A 364 1.73 8.01 -2.66
N ARG A 365 1.23 9.25 -2.63
CA ARG A 365 0.67 9.85 -1.41
C ARG A 365 -0.56 9.11 -0.86
N ILE A 366 -1.39 8.49 -1.71
CA ILE A 366 -2.49 7.64 -1.27
C ILE A 366 -1.92 6.38 -0.60
N SER A 367 -0.93 5.73 -1.20
CA SER A 367 -0.24 4.57 -0.62
C SER A 367 0.40 4.89 0.74
N ASP A 368 0.96 6.09 0.91
CA ASP A 368 1.49 6.56 2.19
C ASP A 368 0.42 6.60 3.27
N VAL A 369 -0.73 7.17 2.93
CA VAL A 369 -1.86 7.31 3.85
C VAL A 369 -2.53 5.96 4.13
N ASP A 370 -2.62 5.05 3.15
CA ASP A 370 -3.14 3.70 3.35
C ASP A 370 -2.25 2.91 4.33
N PHE A 371 -0.93 3.06 4.26
CA PHE A 371 -0.01 2.49 5.25
C PHE A 371 -0.16 3.14 6.63
N GLU A 372 -0.33 4.46 6.71
CA GLU A 372 -0.62 5.19 7.96
C GLU A 372 -1.88 4.61 8.65
N VAL A 373 -2.94 4.34 7.88
CA VAL A 373 -4.16 3.69 8.37
C VAL A 373 -3.88 2.26 8.87
N ALA A 374 -3.07 1.49 8.14
CA ALA A 374 -2.71 0.12 8.53
C ALA A 374 -1.92 0.08 9.84
N VAL A 375 -0.92 0.96 10.01
CA VAL A 375 -0.13 1.09 11.25
C VAL A 375 -1.02 1.50 12.42
N ARG A 376 -1.91 2.49 12.23
CA ARG A 376 -2.86 2.92 13.27
C ARG A 376 -3.79 1.77 13.69
N SER A 377 -4.34 1.02 12.73
CA SER A 377 -5.19 -0.14 13.03
C SER A 377 -4.43 -1.23 13.79
N PHE A 378 -3.19 -1.51 13.38
CA PHE A 378 -2.33 -2.48 14.05
C PHE A 378 -2.04 -2.08 15.50
N ILE A 379 -1.70 -0.82 15.76
CA ILE A 379 -1.44 -0.32 17.11
C ILE A 379 -2.71 -0.40 17.98
N ARG A 380 -3.88 0.03 17.47
CA ARG A 380 -5.16 -0.11 18.19
C ARG A 380 -5.42 -1.56 18.59
N ASP A 381 -5.27 -2.48 17.64
CA ASP A 381 -5.49 -3.90 17.84
C ASP A 381 -4.52 -4.49 18.89
N LEU A 382 -3.26 -4.05 18.84
CA LEU A 382 -2.20 -4.45 19.75
C LEU A 382 -2.50 -4.00 21.20
N TYR A 383 -2.94 -2.75 21.39
CA TYR A 383 -3.41 -2.27 22.69
C TYR A 383 -4.64 -3.03 23.19
N ALA A 384 -5.59 -3.37 22.31
CA ALA A 384 -6.76 -4.15 22.69
C ALA A 384 -6.36 -5.54 23.24
N VAL A 385 -5.38 -6.22 22.61
CA VAL A 385 -4.85 -7.50 23.11
C VAL A 385 -4.09 -7.33 24.42
N TYR A 386 -3.35 -6.24 24.58
CA TYR A 386 -2.63 -5.96 25.83
C TYR A 386 -3.59 -5.81 27.03
N TRP A 387 -4.63 -5.00 26.89
CA TRP A 387 -5.65 -4.83 27.93
C TRP A 387 -6.48 -6.10 28.16
N ASP A 388 -6.77 -6.86 27.09
CA ASP A 388 -7.38 -8.18 27.22
C ASP A 388 -6.49 -9.14 28.04
N LEU A 389 -5.17 -9.15 27.80
CA LEU A 389 -4.24 -9.99 28.57
C LEU A 389 -4.25 -9.62 30.05
N LYS A 390 -4.23 -8.32 30.35
CA LYS A 390 -4.29 -7.81 31.73
C LYS A 390 -5.59 -8.23 32.42
N ARG A 391 -6.73 -8.12 31.72
CA ARG A 391 -8.03 -8.61 32.20
C ARG A 391 -8.01 -10.11 32.46
N GLN A 392 -7.52 -10.92 31.53
CA GLN A 392 -7.48 -12.38 31.71
C GLN A 392 -6.59 -12.79 32.89
N HIS A 393 -5.52 -12.05 33.15
CA HIS A 393 -4.66 -12.30 34.31
C HIS A 393 -5.42 -12.07 35.62
N ARG A 394 -6.21 -10.99 35.72
CA ARG A 394 -7.08 -10.73 36.87
C ARG A 394 -8.16 -11.77 37.03
N ASN A 395 -8.86 -12.11 35.95
CA ASN A 395 -9.89 -13.14 35.97
C ASN A 395 -9.33 -14.48 36.48
N TYR A 396 -8.15 -14.87 36.02
CA TYR A 396 -7.48 -16.08 36.50
C TYR A 396 -7.16 -16.00 37.99
N GLN A 397 -6.63 -14.87 38.48
CA GLN A 397 -6.33 -14.68 39.90
C GLN A 397 -7.59 -14.73 40.77
N SER A 398 -8.67 -14.05 40.38
CA SER A 398 -9.96 -14.06 41.08
C SER A 398 -10.57 -15.47 41.15
N VAL A 399 -10.53 -16.22 40.05
CA VAL A 399 -11.04 -17.60 40.02
C VAL A 399 -10.18 -18.54 40.88
N VAL A 400 -8.85 -18.36 40.89
CA VAL A 400 -7.94 -19.12 41.78
C VAL A 400 -8.22 -18.80 43.24
N ALA A 401 -8.42 -17.52 43.59
CA ALA A 401 -8.79 -17.11 44.94
C ALA A 401 -10.13 -17.74 45.36
N ALA A 402 -11.15 -17.70 44.50
CA ALA A 402 -12.45 -18.34 44.76
C ALA A 402 -12.35 -19.87 44.91
N ARG A 403 -11.50 -20.53 44.12
CA ARG A 403 -11.20 -21.97 44.26
C ARG A 403 -10.58 -22.26 45.62
N ASP A 404 -9.61 -21.47 46.05
CA ASP A 404 -8.87 -21.69 47.29
C ASP A 404 -9.76 -21.41 48.52
N MET A 405 -10.57 -20.35 48.47
CA MET A 405 -11.61 -20.09 49.47
C MET A 405 -12.63 -21.22 49.55
N SER A 406 -13.12 -21.71 48.40
CA SER A 406 -14.07 -22.83 48.35
C SER A 406 -13.45 -24.14 48.87
N TYR A 407 -12.15 -24.36 48.67
CA TYR A 407 -11.43 -25.50 49.22
C TYR A 407 -11.35 -25.45 50.74
N GLN A 408 -11.02 -24.29 51.31
CA GLN A 408 -11.00 -24.08 52.76
C GLN A 408 -12.39 -24.30 53.36
N THR A 409 -13.44 -23.77 52.71
CA THR A 409 -14.83 -24.02 53.10
C THR A 409 -15.15 -25.52 53.08
N TRP A 410 -14.82 -26.25 52.02
CA TRP A 410 -15.06 -27.70 51.93
C TRP A 410 -14.29 -28.48 53.02
N GLN A 411 -13.02 -28.17 53.26
CA GLN A 411 -12.23 -28.82 54.30
C GLN A 411 -12.81 -28.58 55.71
N SER A 412 -13.25 -27.35 56.00
CA SER A 412 -13.84 -27.02 57.29
C SER A 412 -15.14 -27.81 57.54
N VAL A 413 -15.98 -27.98 56.51
CA VAL A 413 -17.23 -28.76 56.59
C VAL A 413 -16.93 -30.25 56.73
N LEU A 414 -15.93 -30.77 56.00
CA LEU A 414 -15.50 -32.15 56.09
C LEU A 414 -15.04 -32.47 57.51
N ALA A 415 -14.22 -31.60 58.11
CA ALA A 415 -13.78 -31.75 59.50
C ALA A 415 -14.96 -31.71 60.50
N LYS A 416 -15.95 -30.80 60.31
CA LYS A 416 -17.19 -30.78 61.12
C LYS A 416 -18.01 -32.06 60.95
N SER A 417 -18.03 -32.65 59.75
CA SER A 417 -18.74 -33.89 59.43
C SER A 417 -18.11 -35.11 60.12
N GLU A 418 -16.79 -35.24 60.06
CA GLU A 418 -16.04 -36.32 60.72
C GLU A 418 -16.18 -36.25 62.25
N ALA A 419 -16.19 -35.04 62.81
CA ALA A 419 -16.42 -34.80 64.23
C ALA A 419 -17.89 -34.97 64.66
N LYS A 420 -18.83 -35.20 63.71
CA LYS A 420 -20.28 -35.28 63.94
C LYS A 420 -20.86 -34.06 64.66
N ILE A 421 -20.31 -32.88 64.39
CA ILE A 421 -20.76 -31.60 64.94
C ILE A 421 -21.83 -30.99 64.02
N SER A 422 -22.71 -30.16 64.59
CA SER A 422 -23.69 -29.38 63.82
C SER A 422 -22.97 -28.58 62.70
N GLY A 423 -23.54 -28.58 61.50
CA GLY A 423 -22.92 -27.97 60.31
C GLY A 423 -22.14 -28.94 59.41
N GLY A 424 -21.84 -30.16 59.87
CA GLY A 424 -21.19 -31.23 59.09
C GLY A 424 -22.15 -32.20 58.37
N GLU A 425 -23.38 -31.78 58.08
CA GLU A 425 -24.38 -32.63 57.43
C GLU A 425 -23.94 -33.08 56.03
N ALA A 426 -24.32 -34.29 55.61
CA ALA A 426 -23.92 -34.85 54.32
C ALA A 426 -24.34 -33.98 53.12
N ASN A 427 -25.47 -33.27 53.22
CA ASN A 427 -25.91 -32.35 52.16
C ASN A 427 -24.98 -31.13 52.02
N LYS A 428 -24.51 -30.58 53.14
CA LYS A 428 -23.63 -29.40 53.19
C LYS A 428 -22.23 -29.72 52.67
N GLU A 429 -21.69 -30.90 53.05
CA GLU A 429 -20.42 -31.40 52.50
C GLU A 429 -20.52 -31.59 50.98
N ALA A 430 -21.60 -32.23 50.50
CA ALA A 430 -21.80 -32.47 49.08
C ALA A 430 -21.90 -31.15 48.28
N GLN A 431 -22.56 -30.13 48.83
CA GLN A 431 -22.67 -28.82 48.20
C GLN A 431 -21.34 -28.07 48.13
N ALA A 432 -20.60 -28.00 49.24
CA ALA A 432 -19.29 -27.36 49.28
C ALA A 432 -18.30 -28.05 48.32
N ARG A 433 -18.32 -29.39 48.30
CA ARG A 433 -17.52 -30.20 47.36
C ARG A 433 -17.90 -29.93 45.90
N ALA A 434 -19.19 -29.82 45.59
CA ALA A 434 -19.64 -29.51 44.24
C ALA A 434 -19.18 -28.12 43.78
N LYS A 435 -19.22 -27.11 44.66
CA LYS A 435 -18.73 -25.75 44.38
C LYS A 435 -17.21 -25.73 44.14
N TYR A 436 -16.43 -26.45 44.96
CA TYR A 436 -14.98 -26.56 44.77
C TYR A 436 -14.62 -27.15 43.40
N TYR A 437 -15.25 -28.26 43.00
CA TYR A 437 -15.00 -28.85 41.68
C TYR A 437 -15.50 -27.98 40.51
N ARG A 438 -16.55 -27.16 40.73
CA ARG A 438 -16.96 -26.12 39.76
C ARG A 438 -15.85 -25.10 39.55
N TYR A 439 -15.28 -24.55 40.62
CA TYR A 439 -14.17 -23.59 40.52
C TYR A 439 -12.88 -24.21 39.99
N CYS A 440 -12.61 -25.49 40.27
CA CYS A 440 -11.51 -26.21 39.62
C CYS A 440 -11.67 -26.21 38.09
N ARG A 441 -12.87 -26.56 37.59
CA ARG A 441 -13.16 -26.52 36.16
C ARG A 441 -13.05 -25.10 35.61
N GLU A 442 -13.53 -24.10 36.34
CA GLU A 442 -13.47 -22.70 35.93
C GLU A 442 -12.03 -22.17 35.88
N THR A 443 -11.16 -22.60 36.80
CA THR A 443 -9.73 -22.26 36.80
C THR A 443 -9.05 -22.77 35.52
N GLU A 444 -9.31 -24.04 35.16
CA GLU A 444 -8.79 -24.63 33.92
C GLU A 444 -9.31 -23.89 32.68
N MET A 445 -10.58 -23.45 32.70
CA MET A 445 -11.18 -22.66 31.62
C MET A 445 -10.62 -21.24 31.52
N ALA A 446 -10.39 -20.56 32.65
CA ALA A 446 -9.80 -19.23 32.68
C ALA A 446 -8.35 -19.24 32.15
N LEU A 447 -7.62 -20.33 32.43
CA LEU A 447 -6.26 -20.52 31.96
C LEU A 447 -6.19 -20.89 30.46
N GLY A 448 -6.80 -22.00 30.07
CA GLY A 448 -6.66 -22.59 28.73
C GLY A 448 -7.71 -22.14 27.71
N GLY A 449 -8.81 -21.54 28.18
CA GLY A 449 -9.99 -21.23 27.39
C GLY A 449 -11.02 -22.37 27.37
N GLY A 450 -12.26 -22.07 26.98
CA GLY A 450 -13.35 -23.05 26.90
C GLY A 450 -14.69 -22.40 26.54
N ASN A 451 -15.63 -23.16 25.93
CA ASN A 451 -16.98 -22.70 25.56
C ASN A 451 -17.02 -21.38 24.74
N GLY A 452 -16.03 -21.14 23.87
CA GLY A 452 -15.95 -19.91 23.06
C GLY A 452 -15.36 -18.69 23.81
N GLN A 453 -15.00 -18.83 25.09
CA GLN A 453 -14.24 -17.83 25.83
C GLN A 453 -12.74 -18.01 25.61
N THR A 454 -12.04 -16.89 25.53
CA THR A 454 -10.59 -16.81 25.33
C THR A 454 -9.92 -16.91 26.70
N GLY A 455 -9.03 -17.89 26.89
CA GLY A 455 -8.28 -18.05 28.14
C GLY A 455 -6.97 -17.24 28.14
N LEU A 456 -6.35 -17.16 29.31
CA LEU A 456 -5.08 -16.46 29.52
C LEU A 456 -4.00 -16.89 28.52
N LEU A 457 -3.80 -18.19 28.33
CA LEU A 457 -2.78 -18.72 27.41
C LEU A 457 -3.09 -18.40 25.94
N THR A 458 -4.36 -18.35 25.55
CA THR A 458 -4.70 -18.03 24.15
C THR A 458 -4.53 -16.54 23.86
N THR A 459 -4.85 -15.66 24.80
CA THR A 459 -4.58 -14.23 24.67
C THR A 459 -3.07 -13.94 24.70
N GLU A 460 -2.31 -14.64 25.54
CA GLU A 460 -0.85 -14.52 25.57
C GLU A 460 -0.21 -14.90 24.23
N ARG A 461 -0.59 -16.05 23.66
CA ARG A 461 -0.07 -16.49 22.34
C ARG A 461 -0.42 -15.49 21.25
N ARG A 462 -1.61 -14.86 21.31
CA ARG A 462 -2.01 -13.80 20.38
C ARG A 462 -1.11 -12.57 20.52
N LEU A 463 -0.79 -12.14 21.74
CA LEU A 463 0.14 -11.02 21.95
C LEU A 463 1.54 -11.36 21.43
N ARG A 464 2.02 -12.58 21.68
CA ARG A 464 3.30 -13.09 21.16
C ARG A 464 3.32 -13.10 19.63
N GLU A 465 2.24 -13.56 18.99
CA GLU A 465 2.10 -13.57 17.54
C GLU A 465 2.21 -12.17 16.93
N MET A 466 1.57 -11.17 17.55
CA MET A 466 1.59 -9.77 17.08
C MET A 466 2.93 -9.08 17.34
N THR A 467 3.59 -9.39 18.46
CA THR A 467 4.91 -8.82 18.83
C THR A 467 6.10 -9.56 18.21
N GLY A 468 5.85 -10.68 17.52
CA GLY A 468 6.88 -11.50 16.90
C GLY A 468 7.68 -12.37 17.88
N LEU A 469 7.19 -12.56 19.10
CA LEU A 469 7.81 -13.44 20.11
C LEU A 469 7.49 -14.91 19.83
N ALA A 470 8.40 -15.81 20.24
CA ALA A 470 8.20 -17.25 20.09
C ALA A 470 7.07 -17.77 21.01
N THR A 471 6.34 -18.78 20.53
CA THR A 471 5.24 -19.44 21.25
C THR A 471 5.71 -20.42 22.33
N ASP A 472 6.92 -20.98 22.19
CA ASP A 472 7.42 -22.09 23.02
C ASP A 472 8.15 -21.64 24.31
N GLU A 473 8.16 -20.35 24.62
CA GLU A 473 8.72 -19.89 25.89
C GLU A 473 7.87 -20.37 27.06
N GLN A 474 8.47 -21.09 28.01
CA GLN A 474 7.82 -21.55 29.26
C GLN A 474 7.59 -20.40 30.27
N VAL A 475 7.45 -19.15 29.79
CA VAL A 475 7.39 -17.95 30.62
C VAL A 475 6.13 -17.18 30.24
N LEU A 476 5.26 -16.90 31.22
CA LEU A 476 4.00 -16.19 31.00
C LEU A 476 4.23 -14.67 30.95
N LEU A 477 3.76 -13.99 29.90
CA LEU A 477 3.79 -12.52 29.86
C LEU A 477 2.79 -11.92 30.86
N LYS A 478 3.26 -10.98 31.69
CA LYS A 478 2.44 -10.26 32.69
C LYS A 478 2.48 -8.74 32.44
N PRO A 479 1.36 -8.12 32.06
CA PRO A 479 1.22 -6.66 32.00
C PRO A 479 1.55 -6.01 33.35
N ILE A 480 2.41 -4.98 33.35
CA ILE A 480 2.83 -4.28 34.57
C ILE A 480 2.32 -2.85 34.71
N ASP A 481 1.77 -2.26 33.65
CA ASP A 481 1.34 -0.85 33.71
C ASP A 481 0.18 -0.66 34.69
N ASP A 482 0.04 0.56 35.19
CA ASP A 482 -1.01 0.93 36.14
C ASP A 482 -2.42 0.90 35.51
N ASP A 483 -3.44 0.84 36.37
CA ASP A 483 -4.84 0.92 35.93
C ASP A 483 -5.24 2.35 35.61
N VAL A 484 -6.09 2.51 34.59
CA VAL A 484 -6.67 3.82 34.27
C VAL A 484 -7.87 4.05 35.18
N SER A 485 -7.67 4.82 36.26
CA SER A 485 -8.72 5.14 37.24
C SER A 485 -9.21 6.58 37.17
N ALA A 486 -8.46 7.47 36.53
CA ALA A 486 -8.82 8.88 36.40
C ALA A 486 -9.94 9.07 35.36
N GLU A 487 -10.91 9.92 35.68
CA GLU A 487 -11.95 10.36 34.76
C GLU A 487 -11.37 11.37 33.74
N PHE A 488 -11.66 11.12 32.47
CA PHE A 488 -11.32 12.02 31.36
C PHE A 488 -12.60 12.60 30.76
N THR A 489 -12.72 13.92 30.75
CA THR A 489 -13.84 14.62 30.09
C THR A 489 -13.42 15.14 28.73
N PHE A 490 -14.24 14.88 27.72
CA PHE A 490 -13.98 15.26 26.33
C PHE A 490 -15.01 16.28 25.86
N ASP A 491 -14.54 17.36 25.22
CA ASP A 491 -15.43 18.27 24.51
C ASP A 491 -15.60 17.79 23.05
N LEU A 492 -16.86 17.74 22.61
CA LEU A 492 -17.22 17.22 21.28
C LEU A 492 -16.64 18.09 20.17
N ASP A 493 -16.72 19.41 20.29
CA ASP A 493 -16.33 20.32 19.21
C ASP A 493 -14.80 20.34 19.00
N THR A 494 -14.03 20.35 20.09
CA THR A 494 -12.57 20.23 20.04
C THR A 494 -12.11 18.85 19.52
N THR A 495 -12.78 17.77 19.92
CA THR A 495 -12.43 16.42 19.45
C THR A 495 -12.81 16.23 17.98
N LEU A 496 -13.98 16.73 17.55
CA LEU A 496 -14.42 16.67 16.16
C LEU A 496 -13.55 17.49 15.22
N SER A 497 -13.18 18.71 15.62
CA SER A 497 -12.27 19.55 14.81
C SER A 497 -10.90 18.90 14.64
N ARG A 498 -10.37 18.29 15.70
CA ARG A 498 -9.14 17.47 15.65
C ARG A 498 -9.29 16.27 14.71
N ALA A 499 -10.41 15.55 14.81
CA ALA A 499 -10.73 14.42 13.95
C ALA A 499 -10.79 14.83 12.46
N MET A 500 -11.44 15.95 12.13
CA MET A 500 -11.50 16.46 10.76
C MET A 500 -10.12 16.81 10.18
N MET A 501 -9.18 17.25 11.02
CA MET A 501 -7.83 17.64 10.58
C MET A 501 -6.85 16.47 10.47
N HIS A 502 -6.95 15.48 11.35
CA HIS A 502 -5.94 14.41 11.46
C HIS A 502 -6.37 13.07 10.90
N ARG A 503 -7.67 12.85 10.63
CA ARG A 503 -8.12 11.54 10.17
C ARG A 503 -7.59 11.19 8.78
N ALA A 504 -6.80 10.11 8.73
CA ALA A 504 -6.11 9.64 7.54
C ALA A 504 -7.09 9.28 6.39
N GLU A 505 -8.27 8.74 6.70
CA GLU A 505 -9.27 8.38 5.70
C GLU A 505 -9.82 9.60 4.95
N LEU A 506 -10.04 10.71 5.66
CA LEU A 506 -10.47 11.98 5.05
C LEU A 506 -9.35 12.59 4.20
N LYS A 507 -8.11 12.56 4.70
CA LYS A 507 -6.92 12.98 3.94
C LYS A 507 -6.79 12.17 2.64
N ARG A 508 -6.92 10.84 2.70
CA ARG A 508 -6.92 9.96 1.52
C ARG A 508 -8.02 10.33 0.54
N GLN A 509 -9.25 10.52 1.02
CA GLN A 509 -10.38 10.87 0.17
C GLN A 509 -10.21 12.26 -0.47
N SER A 510 -9.65 13.23 0.26
CA SER A 510 -9.35 14.56 -0.29
C SER A 510 -8.33 14.49 -1.44
N ILE A 511 -7.31 13.63 -1.33
CA ILE A 511 -6.32 13.39 -2.39
C ILE A 511 -6.99 12.74 -3.60
N LYS A 512 -7.93 11.80 -3.40
CA LYS A 512 -8.73 11.22 -4.48
C LYS A 512 -9.60 12.26 -5.20
N VAL A 513 -10.23 13.18 -4.47
CA VAL A 513 -10.98 14.31 -5.07
C VAL A 513 -10.05 15.17 -5.93
N GLN A 514 -8.90 15.57 -5.40
CA GLN A 514 -7.89 16.34 -6.14
C GLN A 514 -7.42 15.59 -7.41
N GLN A 515 -7.22 14.28 -7.32
CA GLN A 515 -6.85 13.45 -8.46
C GLN A 515 -7.93 13.48 -9.57
N GLN A 516 -9.20 13.35 -9.21
CA GLN A 516 -10.31 13.41 -10.19
C GLN A 516 -10.47 14.82 -10.79
N GLU A 517 -10.24 15.87 -9.99
CA GLU A 517 -10.26 17.25 -10.48
C GLU A 517 -9.16 17.52 -11.51
N MET A 518 -7.94 17.01 -11.26
CA MET A 518 -6.86 17.06 -12.25
C MET A 518 -7.24 16.31 -13.52
N LYS A 519 -7.80 15.10 -13.40
CA LYS A 519 -8.30 14.32 -14.56
C LYS A 519 -9.38 15.08 -15.33
N LEU A 520 -10.24 15.84 -14.67
CA LEU A 520 -11.23 16.71 -15.32
C LEU A 520 -10.56 17.84 -16.11
N ILE A 521 -9.55 18.49 -15.55
CA ILE A 521 -8.76 19.53 -16.26
C ILE A 521 -8.12 18.91 -17.52
N ALA A 522 -7.49 17.75 -17.38
CA ALA A 522 -6.89 17.04 -18.52
C ALA A 522 -7.94 16.64 -19.58
N ALA A 523 -9.10 16.13 -19.16
CA ALA A 523 -10.18 15.76 -20.08
C ALA A 523 -10.72 16.96 -20.87
N LYS A 524 -10.78 18.15 -20.26
CA LYS A 524 -11.19 19.39 -20.96
C LYS A 524 -10.21 19.76 -22.09
N ASN A 525 -8.93 19.46 -21.94
CA ASN A 525 -7.92 19.72 -22.98
C ASN A 525 -8.20 18.95 -24.28
N PHE A 526 -8.81 17.76 -24.19
CA PHE A 526 -9.19 16.98 -25.37
C PHE A 526 -10.31 17.59 -26.21
N LEU A 527 -11.01 18.62 -25.71
CA LEU A 527 -11.97 19.39 -26.49
C LEU A 527 -11.28 20.31 -27.49
N LEU A 528 -10.03 20.70 -27.28
CA LEU A 528 -9.30 21.59 -28.18
C LEU A 528 -8.92 20.86 -29.50
N PRO A 529 -8.83 21.57 -30.63
CA PRO A 529 -8.24 21.01 -31.84
C PRO A 529 -6.73 20.78 -31.64
N GLN A 530 -6.16 19.80 -32.35
CA GLN A 530 -4.72 19.63 -32.40
C GLN A 530 -4.15 20.62 -33.40
N LEU A 531 -3.20 21.44 -32.94
CA LEU A 531 -2.51 22.42 -33.76
C LEU A 531 -1.03 22.29 -33.43
N ASP A 532 -0.25 21.74 -34.36
CA ASP A 532 1.16 21.43 -34.15
C ASP A 532 2.01 22.32 -35.06
N LEU A 533 2.99 23.00 -34.47
CA LEU A 533 4.08 23.66 -35.20
C LEU A 533 5.16 22.63 -35.51
N ILE A 534 5.56 22.52 -36.77
CA ILE A 534 6.58 21.58 -37.23
C ILE A 534 7.73 22.39 -37.84
N GLY A 535 8.94 22.14 -37.35
CA GLY A 535 10.17 22.63 -37.94
C GLY A 535 11.10 21.46 -38.18
N ARG A 536 11.71 21.39 -39.36
CA ARG A 536 12.74 20.39 -39.68
C ARG A 536 13.88 21.06 -40.42
N TYR A 537 15.08 20.69 -40.02
CA TYR A 537 16.32 21.08 -40.66
C TYR A 537 17.04 19.81 -41.10
N ARG A 538 17.30 19.67 -42.39
CA ARG A 538 17.95 18.50 -42.96
C ARG A 538 19.22 18.91 -43.68
N LEU A 539 20.32 18.28 -43.27
CA LEU A 539 21.59 18.31 -43.97
C LEU A 539 21.73 17.04 -44.79
N ARG A 540 22.17 17.15 -46.04
CA ARG A 540 22.44 16.01 -46.91
C ARG A 540 23.89 16.03 -47.37
N GLY A 541 24.43 14.84 -47.57
CA GLY A 541 25.68 14.61 -48.26
C GLY A 541 25.50 13.46 -49.23
N PHE A 542 25.90 13.67 -50.48
CA PHE A 542 25.80 12.69 -51.54
C PHE A 542 27.18 12.33 -52.08
N GLY A 543 27.42 11.05 -52.33
CA GLY A 543 28.58 10.64 -53.10
C GLY A 543 28.55 9.19 -53.56
N ASP A 544 29.44 8.84 -54.49
CA ASP A 544 29.60 7.46 -55.00
C ASP A 544 30.09 6.50 -53.88
N ASP A 545 30.99 6.97 -53.02
CA ASP A 545 31.50 6.25 -51.86
C ASP A 545 31.24 7.02 -50.55
N LEU A 546 31.31 6.32 -49.42
CA LEU A 546 31.13 6.92 -48.09
C LEU A 546 32.32 7.84 -47.75
N THR A 547 33.54 7.34 -47.91
CA THR A 547 34.81 8.05 -47.62
C THR A 547 35.77 8.04 -48.82
N GLY A 548 35.27 8.38 -50.01
CA GLY A 548 36.09 8.45 -51.22
C GLY A 548 37.09 9.63 -51.25
N ASP A 549 38.25 9.39 -51.86
CA ASP A 549 39.23 10.42 -52.21
C ASP A 549 39.17 10.70 -53.71
N GLY A 550 38.49 11.78 -54.11
CA GLY A 550 38.30 12.13 -55.52
C GLY A 550 37.66 13.51 -55.74
N THR A 551 37.06 13.69 -56.92
CA THR A 551 36.37 14.91 -57.37
C THR A 551 35.06 15.16 -56.61
N ARG A 552 34.36 16.27 -56.88
CA ARG A 552 33.04 16.58 -56.27
C ARG A 552 32.09 15.38 -56.36
N PHE A 553 31.39 15.05 -55.26
CA PHE A 553 30.52 13.87 -55.10
C PHE A 553 31.22 12.48 -55.07
N SER A 554 32.52 12.42 -54.83
CA SER A 554 33.21 11.14 -54.58
C SER A 554 33.05 10.63 -53.14
N SER A 555 32.76 11.52 -52.18
CA SER A 555 32.54 11.17 -50.77
C SER A 555 31.28 11.82 -50.23
N ALA A 556 30.36 10.99 -49.73
CA ALA A 556 29.15 11.45 -49.05
C ALA A 556 29.48 12.24 -47.78
N TYR A 557 30.54 11.90 -47.04
CA TYR A 557 30.95 12.66 -45.86
C TYR A 557 31.56 14.02 -46.20
N LYS A 558 32.42 14.11 -47.22
CA LYS A 558 32.99 15.42 -47.62
C LYS A 558 31.90 16.36 -48.08
N ASP A 559 30.92 15.85 -48.82
CA ASP A 559 29.75 16.63 -49.23
C ASP A 559 28.85 17.00 -48.03
N PHE A 560 28.64 16.07 -47.09
CA PHE A 560 27.88 16.34 -45.86
C PHE A 560 28.52 17.46 -45.02
N PHE A 561 29.84 17.41 -44.82
CA PHE A 561 30.57 18.45 -44.06
C PHE A 561 30.79 19.74 -44.83
N SER A 562 30.58 19.75 -46.16
CA SER A 562 30.60 20.99 -46.94
C SER A 562 29.42 21.91 -46.60
N LEU A 563 28.32 21.33 -46.08
CA LEU A 563 27.07 22.03 -45.77
C LEU A 563 26.42 22.74 -46.98
N ASP A 564 26.77 22.37 -48.21
CA ASP A 564 26.20 22.98 -49.43
C ASP A 564 24.74 22.56 -49.67
N HIS A 565 24.32 21.41 -49.14
CA HIS A 565 22.99 20.83 -49.34
C HIS A 565 22.18 20.85 -48.04
N GLN A 566 21.46 21.95 -47.81
CA GLN A 566 20.61 22.16 -46.64
C GLN A 566 19.15 22.34 -47.05
N GLU A 567 18.25 21.73 -46.31
CA GLU A 567 16.80 21.85 -46.48
C GLU A 567 16.18 22.30 -45.16
N ILE A 568 15.28 23.28 -45.23
CA ILE A 568 14.53 23.76 -44.07
C ILE A 568 13.04 23.66 -44.40
N GLU A 569 12.29 23.01 -43.53
CA GLU A 569 10.85 22.81 -43.64
C GLU A 569 10.19 23.42 -42.40
N PHE A 570 9.23 24.31 -42.60
CA PHE A 570 8.38 24.85 -41.55
C PHE A 570 6.92 24.68 -41.95
N GLY A 571 6.10 24.19 -41.03
CA GLY A 571 4.70 23.92 -41.29
C GLY A 571 3.86 24.02 -40.01
N VAL A 572 2.57 24.24 -40.20
CA VAL A 572 1.57 24.16 -39.14
C VAL A 572 0.55 23.11 -39.55
N GLU A 573 0.38 22.09 -38.72
CA GLU A 573 -0.57 21.00 -38.95
C GLU A 573 -1.76 21.17 -38.00
N MET A 574 -2.99 21.17 -38.53
CA MET A 574 -4.20 21.25 -37.71
C MET A 574 -5.07 20.02 -37.94
N GLY A 575 -5.39 19.30 -36.85
CA GLY A 575 -6.27 18.14 -36.85
C GLY A 575 -7.47 18.34 -35.93
N VAL A 576 -8.69 18.26 -36.48
CA VAL A 576 -9.93 18.28 -35.70
C VAL A 576 -10.92 17.25 -36.21
N VAL A 577 -11.46 16.43 -35.30
CA VAL A 577 -12.53 15.47 -35.62
C VAL A 577 -13.88 16.17 -35.43
N ALA A 578 -14.73 16.15 -36.45
CA ALA A 578 -16.06 16.74 -36.37
C ALA A 578 -16.91 16.05 -35.27
N GLY A 579 -17.59 16.84 -34.43
CA GLY A 579 -18.51 16.37 -33.40
C GLY A 579 -17.90 15.96 -32.04
N ARG A 580 -16.63 15.53 -31.98
CA ARG A 580 -15.88 15.26 -30.71
C ARG A 580 -16.66 14.48 -29.62
N ARG A 581 -17.54 13.55 -30.02
CA ARG A 581 -18.45 12.85 -29.08
C ARG A 581 -17.71 12.15 -27.94
N GLN A 582 -16.57 11.51 -28.24
CA GLN A 582 -15.72 10.84 -27.27
C GLN A 582 -15.11 11.80 -26.25
N ALA A 583 -14.63 12.98 -26.68
CA ALA A 583 -14.08 13.98 -25.77
C ALA A 583 -15.17 14.60 -24.87
N HIS A 584 -16.36 14.87 -25.41
CA HIS A 584 -17.51 15.29 -24.59
C HIS A 584 -17.92 14.23 -23.58
N ALA A 585 -17.97 12.95 -23.97
CA ALA A 585 -18.25 11.84 -23.06
C ALA A 585 -17.19 11.71 -21.96
N ALA A 586 -15.89 11.88 -22.30
CA ALA A 586 -14.79 11.85 -21.35
C ALA A 586 -14.90 12.97 -20.30
N VAL A 587 -15.19 14.20 -20.72
CA VAL A 587 -15.41 15.34 -19.79
C VAL A 587 -16.62 15.09 -18.89
N ARG A 588 -17.73 14.60 -19.45
CA ARG A 588 -18.92 14.26 -18.66
C ARG A 588 -18.63 13.17 -17.63
N ASN A 589 -17.91 12.12 -18.01
CA ASN A 589 -17.51 11.05 -17.10
C ASN A 589 -16.60 11.61 -15.98
N ALA A 590 -15.55 12.35 -16.32
CA ALA A 590 -14.66 12.96 -15.33
C ALA A 590 -15.40 13.89 -14.35
N MET A 591 -16.38 14.67 -14.84
CA MET A 591 -17.22 15.52 -13.98
C MET A 591 -18.08 14.68 -13.02
N LEU A 592 -18.66 13.58 -13.49
CA LEU A 592 -19.41 12.67 -12.63
C LEU A 592 -18.52 12.00 -11.58
N GLN A 593 -17.29 11.62 -11.93
CA GLN A 593 -16.32 11.07 -10.97
C GLN A 593 -15.96 12.10 -9.89
N VAL A 594 -15.70 13.36 -10.26
CA VAL A 594 -15.44 14.43 -9.27
C VAL A 594 -16.63 14.59 -8.33
N ASN A 595 -17.86 14.64 -8.86
CA ASN A 595 -19.05 14.78 -8.03
C ASN A 595 -19.24 13.58 -7.09
N LYS A 596 -18.98 12.35 -7.58
CA LYS A 596 -19.02 11.13 -6.78
C LYS A 596 -18.01 11.16 -5.63
N GLU A 597 -16.74 11.49 -5.91
CA GLU A 597 -15.71 11.52 -4.86
C GLU A 597 -15.97 12.64 -3.83
N ARG A 598 -16.54 13.77 -4.26
CA ARG A 598 -16.99 14.84 -3.35
C ARG A 598 -18.16 14.42 -2.47
N SER A 599 -19.16 13.72 -3.01
CA SER A 599 -20.27 13.20 -2.19
C SER A 599 -19.79 12.16 -1.18
N ILE A 600 -18.82 11.31 -1.55
CA ILE A 600 -18.21 10.35 -0.62
C ILE A 600 -17.46 11.09 0.50
N LEU A 601 -16.73 12.16 0.18
CA LEU A 601 -16.04 12.97 1.20
C LEU A 601 -17.03 13.60 2.19
N ALA A 602 -18.14 14.17 1.70
CA ALA A 602 -19.18 14.76 2.55
C ALA A 602 -19.86 13.71 3.45
N GLU A 603 -20.12 12.51 2.91
CA GLU A 603 -20.65 11.39 3.69
C GLU A 603 -19.66 10.94 4.77
N GLN A 604 -18.36 10.82 4.45
CA GLN A 604 -17.33 10.46 5.44
C GLN A 604 -17.21 11.51 6.55
N GLN A 605 -17.30 12.80 6.23
CA GLN A 605 -17.33 13.86 7.24
C GLN A 605 -18.55 13.76 8.15
N SER A 606 -19.70 13.35 7.61
CA SER A 606 -20.94 13.18 8.37
C SER A 606 -20.88 11.93 9.25
N ALA A 607 -20.39 10.80 8.72
CA ALA A 607 -20.14 9.57 9.47
C ALA A 607 -19.14 9.80 10.61
N LEU A 608 -18.07 10.56 10.37
CA LEU A 608 -17.07 10.90 11.38
C LEU A 608 -17.69 11.58 12.61
N ARG A 609 -18.65 12.48 12.41
CA ARG A 609 -19.34 13.14 13.53
C ARG A 609 -20.05 12.10 14.40
N PHE A 610 -20.79 11.16 13.79
CA PHE A 610 -21.48 10.11 14.53
C PHE A 610 -20.50 9.19 15.26
N GLU A 611 -19.40 8.81 14.62
CA GLU A 611 -18.37 7.97 15.24
C GLU A 611 -17.73 8.66 16.46
N VAL A 612 -17.33 9.92 16.35
CA VAL A 612 -16.74 10.67 17.47
C VAL A 612 -17.75 10.85 18.62
N THR A 613 -19.01 11.18 18.31
CA THR A 613 -20.06 11.27 19.34
C THR A 613 -20.25 9.95 20.06
N ASN A 614 -20.35 8.83 19.32
CA ASN A 614 -20.49 7.51 19.91
C ASN A 614 -19.28 7.13 20.76
N ALA A 615 -18.05 7.44 20.30
CA ALA A 615 -16.83 7.17 21.04
C ALA A 615 -16.77 7.94 22.37
N ILE A 616 -17.19 9.22 22.38
CA ILE A 616 -17.27 10.01 23.63
C ILE A 616 -18.28 9.39 24.59
N THR A 617 -19.50 9.08 24.11
CA THR A 617 -20.53 8.47 24.97
C THR A 617 -20.14 7.08 25.47
N GLU A 618 -19.36 6.32 24.70
CA GLU A 618 -18.82 5.03 25.11
C GLU A 618 -17.75 5.19 26.20
N VAL A 619 -16.90 6.21 26.14
CA VAL A 619 -15.92 6.50 27.20
C VAL A 619 -16.62 6.90 28.50
N GLU A 620 -17.61 7.79 28.43
CA GLU A 620 -18.39 8.22 29.60
C GLU A 620 -19.12 7.04 30.24
N SER A 621 -19.88 6.27 29.46
CA SER A 621 -20.62 5.11 29.98
C SER A 621 -19.71 3.97 30.47
N ALA A 622 -18.54 3.77 29.86
CA ALA A 622 -17.57 2.79 30.34
C ALA A 622 -16.93 3.21 31.67
N TYR A 623 -16.72 4.52 31.89
CA TYR A 623 -16.22 5.03 33.17
C TYR A 623 -17.25 4.81 34.28
N ASP A 624 -18.50 5.22 34.07
CA ASP A 624 -19.57 5.03 35.06
C ASP A 624 -19.76 3.54 35.41
N ALA A 625 -19.75 2.66 34.40
CA ALA A 625 -19.84 1.22 34.62
C ALA A 625 -18.64 0.66 35.42
N MET A 626 -17.42 1.13 35.13
CA MET A 626 -16.23 0.78 35.89
C MET A 626 -16.31 1.26 37.35
N ASP A 627 -16.81 2.47 37.59
CA ASP A 627 -16.95 3.02 38.94
C ASP A 627 -17.99 2.25 39.77
N PHE A 628 -19.16 1.97 39.18
CA PHE A 628 -20.19 1.19 39.87
C PHE A 628 -19.77 -0.27 40.09
N SER A 629 -19.08 -0.90 39.13
CA SER A 629 -18.56 -2.27 39.32
C SER A 629 -17.45 -2.32 40.38
N ARG A 630 -16.64 -1.27 40.51
CA ARG A 630 -15.68 -1.12 41.62
C ARG A 630 -16.39 -1.08 42.97
N LEU A 631 -17.38 -0.19 43.12
CA LEU A 631 -18.15 -0.07 44.36
C LEU A 631 -18.92 -1.36 44.67
N GLN A 632 -19.37 -2.09 43.64
CA GLN A 632 -20.01 -3.39 43.81
C GLN A 632 -19.03 -4.46 44.32
N ALA A 633 -17.79 -4.46 43.82
CA ALA A 633 -16.75 -5.37 44.29
C ALA A 633 -16.38 -5.10 45.76
N GLU A 634 -16.22 -3.83 46.14
CA GLU A 634 -15.99 -3.41 47.54
C GLU A 634 -17.16 -3.84 48.46
N ALA A 635 -18.41 -3.60 48.04
CA ALA A 635 -19.58 -4.03 48.80
C ALA A 635 -19.70 -5.57 48.91
N ALA A 636 -19.28 -6.32 47.88
CA ALA A 636 -19.27 -7.77 47.90
C ALA A 636 -18.16 -8.33 48.81
N GLU A 637 -17.03 -7.64 48.92
CA GLU A 637 -15.93 -7.95 49.83
C GLU A 637 -16.38 -7.76 51.30
N ASP A 638 -16.98 -6.61 51.63
CA ASP A 638 -17.57 -6.35 52.95
C ASP A 638 -18.63 -7.39 53.33
N ARG A 639 -19.44 -7.82 52.36
CA ARG A 639 -20.44 -8.89 52.54
C ARG A 639 -19.78 -10.23 52.84
N LEU A 640 -18.70 -10.57 52.13
CA LEU A 640 -17.96 -11.80 52.37
C LEU A 640 -17.36 -11.80 53.78
N GLU A 641 -16.66 -10.73 54.17
CA GLU A 641 -16.05 -10.61 55.51
C GLU A 641 -17.12 -10.74 56.61
N SER A 642 -18.23 -10.04 56.47
CA SER A 642 -19.36 -10.14 57.41
C SER A 642 -19.95 -11.55 57.47
N SER A 643 -20.02 -12.25 56.33
CA SER A 643 -20.55 -13.61 56.25
C SER A 643 -19.60 -14.62 56.89
N GLU A 644 -18.29 -14.46 56.72
CA GLU A 644 -17.27 -15.30 57.36
C GLU A 644 -17.37 -15.22 58.89
N VAL A 645 -17.43 -14.01 59.47
CA VAL A 645 -17.56 -13.83 60.93
C VAL A 645 -18.84 -14.44 61.48
N LEU A 646 -19.96 -14.29 60.75
CA LEU A 646 -21.24 -14.87 61.16
C LEU A 646 -21.25 -16.40 61.02
N PHE A 647 -20.55 -16.96 60.02
CA PHE A 647 -20.43 -18.39 59.83
C PHE A 647 -19.56 -19.04 60.91
N GLU A 648 -18.45 -18.40 61.29
CA GLU A 648 -17.60 -18.84 62.41
C GLU A 648 -18.38 -18.84 63.74
N SER A 649 -19.32 -17.91 63.89
CA SER A 649 -20.21 -17.83 65.05
C SER A 649 -21.43 -18.77 64.98
N ASP A 650 -21.51 -19.66 63.98
CA ASP A 650 -22.65 -20.55 63.66
C ASP A 650 -24.01 -19.80 63.56
N LYS A 651 -24.01 -18.51 63.17
CA LYS A 651 -25.22 -17.67 63.06
C LYS A 651 -25.88 -17.71 61.68
N ILE A 652 -25.15 -18.07 60.64
CA ILE A 652 -25.67 -18.22 59.27
C ILE A 652 -25.39 -19.63 58.74
N GLN A 653 -26.18 -20.04 57.75
CA GLN A 653 -25.96 -21.31 57.05
C GLN A 653 -24.85 -21.17 56.00
N ILE A 654 -24.22 -22.29 55.64
CA ILE A 654 -23.08 -22.32 54.69
C ILE A 654 -23.46 -21.81 53.30
N GLU A 655 -24.72 -21.99 52.91
CA GLU A 655 -25.27 -21.54 51.65
C GLU A 655 -25.05 -20.03 51.47
N PHE A 656 -25.27 -19.24 52.53
CA PHE A 656 -25.05 -17.79 52.49
C PHE A 656 -23.57 -17.41 52.31
N LEU A 657 -22.65 -18.18 52.90
CA LEU A 657 -21.21 -17.98 52.72
C LEU A 657 -20.78 -18.33 51.29
N LEU A 658 -21.23 -19.47 50.76
CA LEU A 658 -20.93 -19.89 49.39
C LEU A 658 -21.53 -18.92 48.35
N ASP A 659 -22.70 -18.36 48.64
CA ASP A 659 -23.33 -17.35 47.79
C ASP A 659 -22.60 -16.00 47.87
N ALA A 660 -22.07 -15.61 49.04
CA ALA A 660 -21.22 -14.42 49.17
C ALA A 660 -19.90 -14.57 48.41
N GLN A 661 -19.26 -15.75 48.49
CA GLN A 661 -18.06 -16.07 47.69
C GLN A 661 -18.32 -16.00 46.19
N GLU A 662 -19.49 -16.46 45.73
CA GLU A 662 -19.88 -16.38 44.31
C GLU A 662 -20.18 -14.94 43.86
N GLU A 663 -20.82 -14.14 44.71
CA GLU A 663 -21.08 -12.72 44.40
C GLU A 663 -19.78 -11.92 44.29
N LEU A 664 -18.82 -12.10 45.22
CA LEU A 664 -17.51 -11.45 45.13
C LEU A 664 -16.79 -11.81 43.83
N LEU A 665 -16.73 -13.11 43.50
CA LEU A 665 -16.11 -13.53 42.24
C LEU A 665 -16.78 -12.87 41.03
N GLN A 666 -18.12 -12.83 40.98
CA GLN A 666 -18.83 -12.19 39.87
C GLN A 666 -18.56 -10.70 39.78
N ALA A 667 -18.52 -10.00 40.93
CA ALA A 667 -18.23 -8.58 41.00
C ALA A 667 -16.78 -8.24 40.58
N GLU A 668 -15.80 -9.05 40.99
CA GLU A 668 -14.40 -8.90 40.56
C GLU A 668 -14.23 -9.13 39.04
N LEU A 669 -14.91 -10.14 38.49
CA LEU A 669 -14.88 -10.42 37.05
C LEU A 669 -15.53 -9.30 36.23
N SER A 670 -16.66 -8.73 36.70
CA SER A 670 -17.28 -7.58 36.04
C SER A 670 -16.40 -6.34 36.13
N TYR A 671 -15.82 -6.07 37.31
CA TYR A 671 -14.91 -4.94 37.48
C TYR A 671 -13.68 -5.04 36.57
N ALA A 672 -13.05 -6.22 36.48
CA ALA A 672 -11.93 -6.44 35.57
C ALA A 672 -12.32 -6.24 34.09
N ALA A 673 -13.55 -6.61 33.70
CA ALA A 673 -14.06 -6.40 32.36
C ALA A 673 -14.33 -4.92 32.05
N ASP A 674 -14.98 -4.20 32.96
CA ASP A 674 -15.30 -2.78 32.78
C ASP A 674 -14.06 -1.89 32.80
N LEU A 675 -13.07 -2.21 33.63
CA LEU A 675 -11.77 -1.52 33.63
C LEU A 675 -11.05 -1.67 32.28
N SER A 676 -11.01 -2.89 31.74
CA SER A 676 -10.43 -3.11 30.41
C SER A 676 -11.24 -2.41 29.32
N ARG A 677 -12.57 -2.35 29.44
CA ARG A 677 -13.44 -1.66 28.50
C ARG A 677 -13.17 -0.16 28.48
N TYR A 678 -13.02 0.46 29.65
CA TYR A 678 -12.67 1.87 29.79
C TYR A 678 -11.33 2.21 29.16
N ALA A 679 -10.30 1.39 29.41
CA ALA A 679 -8.99 1.60 28.79
C ALA A 679 -9.05 1.49 27.25
N VAL A 680 -9.77 0.50 26.72
CA VAL A 680 -9.93 0.30 25.28
C VAL A 680 -10.80 1.39 24.64
N SER A 681 -11.81 1.94 25.33
CA SER A 681 -12.64 3.03 24.81
C SER A 681 -11.83 4.33 24.65
N LEU A 682 -10.91 4.63 25.57
CA LEU A 682 -9.98 5.76 25.42
C LEU A 682 -9.07 5.62 24.18
N ILE A 683 -8.54 4.42 23.96
CA ILE A 683 -7.75 4.11 22.76
C ILE A 683 -8.62 4.23 21.51
N SER A 684 -9.87 3.77 21.56
CA SER A 684 -10.81 3.86 20.44
C SER A 684 -11.15 5.31 20.10
N LEU A 685 -11.34 6.18 21.09
CA LEU A 685 -11.54 7.60 20.89
C LEU A 685 -10.32 8.29 20.25
N SER A 686 -9.10 7.95 20.68
CA SER A 686 -7.87 8.46 20.04
C SER A 686 -7.70 7.95 18.59
N ASN A 687 -8.17 6.73 18.30
CA ASN A 687 -8.20 6.17 16.95
C ASN A 687 -9.20 6.93 16.05
N ASP A 688 -10.40 7.17 16.56
CA ASP A 688 -11.50 7.81 15.83
C ASP A 688 -11.26 9.30 15.60
N SER A 689 -10.55 9.96 16.52
CA SER A 689 -10.01 11.32 16.36
C SER A 689 -8.75 11.37 15.50
N GLY A 690 -8.16 10.24 15.12
CA GLY A 690 -6.99 10.15 14.26
C GLY A 690 -5.68 10.63 14.90
N THR A 691 -5.61 10.76 16.22
CA THR A 691 -4.40 11.19 16.94
C THR A 691 -3.63 10.07 17.61
N LEU A 692 -4.16 8.84 17.63
CA LEU A 692 -3.52 7.68 18.26
C LEU A 692 -2.01 7.58 17.97
N LEU A 693 -1.58 7.73 16.72
CA LEU A 693 -0.15 7.66 16.37
C LEU A 693 0.68 8.77 17.06
N LYS A 694 0.14 9.98 17.14
CA LYS A 694 0.79 11.11 17.79
C LYS A 694 0.80 10.98 19.31
N ASP A 695 -0.30 10.54 19.89
CA ASP A 695 -0.48 10.38 21.34
C ASP A 695 0.47 9.31 21.89
N VAL A 696 0.75 8.29 21.09
CA VAL A 696 1.71 7.21 21.41
C VAL A 696 3.15 7.58 21.00
N GLY A 697 3.35 8.69 20.28
CA GLY A 697 4.67 9.15 19.84
C GLY A 697 5.26 8.37 18.67
N VAL A 698 4.43 7.73 17.85
CA VAL A 698 4.84 6.96 16.67
C VAL A 698 4.84 7.86 15.43
N ASN A 699 5.99 7.96 14.78
CA ASN A 699 6.17 8.67 13.51
C ASN A 699 6.53 7.68 12.39
N VAL A 700 5.89 7.85 11.24
CA VAL A 700 6.21 7.07 10.03
C VAL A 700 7.19 7.87 9.19
N HIS A 701 8.40 7.34 9.02
CA HIS A 701 9.45 7.93 8.20
C HIS A 701 9.72 7.07 6.96
N GLN A 702 10.01 7.72 5.85
CA GLN A 702 10.24 7.09 4.56
C GLN A 702 11.71 7.10 4.19
N GLU A 703 12.26 5.93 3.90
CA GLU A 703 13.56 5.74 3.26
C GLU A 703 13.36 5.14 1.84
N CYS A 704 14.35 5.28 0.97
CA CYS A 704 14.24 4.85 -0.43
C CYS A 704 13.95 3.35 -0.59
N ASP A 705 14.39 2.52 0.35
CA ASP A 705 14.27 1.05 0.25
C ASP A 705 13.20 0.47 1.18
N ARG A 706 12.86 1.16 2.29
CA ARG A 706 11.92 0.70 3.33
C ARG A 706 11.26 1.86 4.08
N THR A 707 10.07 1.61 4.62
CA THR A 707 9.39 2.54 5.53
C THR A 707 9.70 2.18 6.97
N HIS A 708 10.34 3.06 7.74
CA HIS A 708 10.60 2.79 9.16
C HIS A 708 9.58 3.53 10.03
N VAL A 709 9.02 2.80 10.99
CA VAL A 709 8.13 3.36 12.02
C VAL A 709 9.00 3.59 13.25
N VAL A 710 9.15 4.85 13.66
CA VAL A 710 10.05 5.26 14.75
C VAL A 710 9.21 5.76 15.92
N LEU A 711 9.60 5.36 17.13
CA LEU A 711 9.09 5.92 18.37
C LEU A 711 9.89 7.16 18.76
N ASN A 712 9.21 8.24 19.11
CA ASN A 712 9.85 9.45 19.63
C ASN A 712 10.60 9.12 20.93
N GLY A 713 11.93 9.33 20.93
CA GLY A 713 12.82 8.99 22.03
C GLY A 713 14.04 8.15 21.63
N GLN A 714 14.14 7.75 20.36
CA GLN A 714 15.35 7.20 19.73
C GLN A 714 15.84 8.06 18.58
#